data_AF-A0A502EWP6-F1
#
_entry.id   AF-A0A502EWP6-F1
#
_cell.length_a   1.000
_cell.length_b   1.000
_cell.length_c   1.000
_cell.angle_alpha   90.00
_cell.angle_beta   90.00
_cell.angle_gamma   90.00
#
_symmetry.space_group_name_H-M   'P 1'
#
loop_
_entity.id
_entity.type
_entity.pdbx_description
1 polymer ?
#
loop_
_entity_poly.entity_id
_entity_poly.type
_entity_poly.pdbx_seq_one_letter_code
_entity_poly.pdbx_strand_id
1 'polypeptide(L)'
;MAKYICNGALCDCTMSTEEGALEVKSQTKIFIQDKLMATENEKTFSLNFKLCNISSPPPKCQPSIETPWTNTKSNVLQSEHKGLLESSTAFCTFGQGTISIKDSKQAQTKNVIFGDYSSEPKEISKVYAKVRTLENYKGEFGFDWVDVDPETMEIKKIQDVPFEKVEYFYKKGNTAQDLGNIIPISEDKPAAIQAIQKNYDLINFCDYVDTPFVLVKPGEQATLSLEVFFEGETQDDYISITGDEFYSFKIDGEEQRKDENDKTTKKKIVGNEKLQLTINCSKESLDKKYFFLHTGAKGPREIGGLNMMENKVLKLQFRVIALVSNEGNPNEKAKILFKKFKNAGIKEYLNNNSLNQAGYIVEIENLEAMDANKVDDYFYAFDKEAWGKEKYFTIDVKRTKNVLGKDENGNDIWIPEIQEGQLGDWIVEDGVDENGEVKYIIKKKNQIDYITINSYKNKLSADSKKYDSGGIIILSDLECTNSATAAYSRISPLDHYALLVFADAIESKSTYAHELGHMLGLEHTFCDEDVLGKRKEIENYITETIEKLNLQIKEEEIKNQISEINKSPKPLKDQKKLITEFKGTEKEIKYVKKRTFIETIDHSNVYYSIIIKKYKDYINDKTNYSSYIWDSEKLNKQQFIRKCTVEKEKNETYKNVNNAAKVNLEKYPNDKLIDFKSPFYLLYEDVLKIYNDYLNYKLIKEWQNATQNYLYFTKKSTLNMMDYSQITLQGKDTVEGLKYLGHQITIMRKDYENYD
;
A
#
# COMPACT_ATOMS: atom_id res chain seq x y z
N MET A 1 33.23 -38.47 46.85
CA MET A 1 34.09 -38.39 45.65
C MET A 1 35.34 -37.60 46.02
N ALA A 2 36.52 -37.98 45.54
CA ALA A 2 37.74 -37.22 45.77
C ALA A 2 37.68 -35.88 45.00
N LYS A 3 38.15 -34.79 45.62
CA LYS A 3 38.26 -33.48 44.96
C LYS A 3 39.48 -33.44 44.03
N TYR A 4 39.35 -32.68 42.95
CA TYR A 4 40.43 -32.33 42.03
C TYR A 4 41.24 -31.15 42.57
N ILE A 5 42.50 -31.10 42.20
CA ILE A 5 43.41 -30.03 42.64
C ILE A 5 43.32 -28.85 41.70
N CYS A 6 43.13 -27.66 42.26
CA CYS A 6 43.03 -26.41 41.51
C CYS A 6 44.30 -25.56 41.71
N ASN A 7 44.53 -24.59 40.82
CA ASN A 7 45.62 -23.62 40.95
C ASN A 7 45.59 -22.91 42.32
N GLY A 8 46.76 -22.80 42.95
CA GLY A 8 46.91 -22.28 44.31
C GLY A 8 46.61 -23.29 45.43
N ALA A 9 46.51 -24.59 45.11
CA ALA A 9 46.40 -25.65 46.11
C ALA A 9 47.56 -25.61 47.12
N LEU A 10 47.24 -25.82 48.40
CA LEU A 10 48.26 -25.84 49.46
C LEU A 10 48.81 -27.25 49.59
N CYS A 11 50.13 -27.35 49.65
CA CYS A 11 50.88 -28.59 49.71
C CYS A 11 51.75 -28.62 50.96
N ASP A 12 51.87 -29.79 51.58
CA ASP A 12 52.81 -30.08 52.66
C ASP A 12 53.95 -30.95 52.13
N CYS A 13 55.18 -30.69 52.58
CA CYS A 13 56.35 -31.51 52.27
C CYS A 13 56.91 -32.11 53.57
N THR A 14 57.22 -33.41 53.57
CA THR A 14 57.76 -34.09 54.76
C THR A 14 59.09 -33.52 55.27
N MET A 15 59.77 -32.72 54.44
CA MET A 15 61.06 -32.09 54.73
C MET A 15 60.96 -30.58 54.94
N SER A 16 59.75 -30.01 55.07
CA SER A 16 59.51 -28.59 55.35
C SER A 16 58.56 -28.43 56.54
N THR A 17 58.73 -27.37 57.33
CA THR A 17 57.78 -26.99 58.39
C THR A 17 56.72 -26.00 57.90
N GLU A 18 56.84 -25.52 56.68
CA GLU A 18 55.93 -24.54 56.06
C GLU A 18 55.34 -25.08 54.77
N GLU A 19 54.14 -24.62 54.43
CA GLU A 19 53.38 -25.01 53.24
C GLU A 19 53.94 -24.37 51.96
N GLY A 20 53.72 -25.03 50.83
CA GLY A 20 53.89 -24.46 49.49
C GLY A 20 52.53 -24.31 48.79
N ALA A 21 52.44 -23.41 47.80
CA ALA A 21 51.24 -23.24 46.97
C ALA A 21 51.51 -23.68 45.53
N LEU A 22 50.84 -24.74 45.07
CA LEU A 22 51.01 -25.31 43.73
C LEU A 22 50.58 -24.29 42.66
N GLU A 23 51.40 -24.13 41.63
CA GLU A 23 51.10 -23.31 40.46
C GLU A 23 50.85 -24.22 39.27
N VAL A 24 49.66 -24.11 38.66
CA VAL A 24 49.25 -24.90 37.51
C VAL A 24 49.80 -24.28 36.23
N LYS A 25 50.79 -24.93 35.64
CA LYS A 25 51.43 -24.52 34.38
C LYS A 25 51.34 -25.58 33.29
N SER A 26 50.98 -26.81 33.63
CA SER A 26 50.91 -27.90 32.65
C SER A 26 49.81 -27.72 31.60
N GLN A 27 48.84 -26.83 31.85
CA GLN A 27 47.66 -26.68 31.01
C GLN A 27 46.95 -25.33 31.18
N THR A 28 46.15 -24.92 30.20
CA THR A 28 45.43 -23.63 30.18
C THR A 28 43.93 -23.70 29.85
N LYS A 29 43.34 -24.90 29.73
CA LYS A 29 41.97 -25.12 29.21
C LYS A 29 40.97 -25.70 30.19
N ILE A 30 41.37 -26.50 31.18
CA ILE A 30 40.43 -27.13 32.12
C ILE A 30 40.35 -26.30 33.40
N PHE A 31 39.15 -25.80 33.68
CA PHE A 31 38.85 -25.05 34.88
C PHE A 31 37.86 -25.81 35.77
N ILE A 32 38.08 -25.70 37.08
CA ILE A 32 37.16 -26.15 38.11
C ILE A 32 36.93 -24.96 39.02
N GLN A 33 35.69 -24.45 39.03
CA GLN A 33 35.30 -23.30 39.86
C GLN A 33 36.23 -22.09 39.64
N ASP A 34 36.38 -21.70 38.37
CA ASP A 34 37.18 -20.56 37.91
C ASP A 34 38.69 -20.65 38.18
N LYS A 35 39.20 -21.85 38.49
CA LYS A 35 40.62 -22.12 38.69
C LYS A 35 41.10 -23.26 37.81
N LEU A 36 42.30 -23.14 37.25
CA LEU A 36 42.89 -24.20 36.43
C LEU A 36 43.05 -25.49 37.25
N MET A 37 42.62 -26.63 36.68
CA MET A 37 42.83 -27.96 37.26
C MET A 37 44.28 -28.40 37.05
N ALA A 38 44.94 -28.86 38.11
CA ALA A 38 46.30 -29.38 38.05
C ALA A 38 46.35 -30.77 37.40
N THR A 39 47.44 -31.06 36.67
CA THR A 39 47.70 -32.39 36.11
C THR A 39 48.90 -33.07 36.78
N GLU A 40 49.12 -34.35 36.47
CA GLU A 40 50.23 -35.13 37.00
C GLU A 40 51.63 -34.57 36.67
N ASN A 41 51.73 -33.56 35.81
CA ASN A 41 52.98 -32.94 35.39
C ASN A 41 53.28 -31.59 36.04
N GLU A 42 52.55 -31.17 37.09
CA GLU A 42 52.92 -29.93 37.79
C GLU A 42 54.27 -30.06 38.51
N LYS A 43 55.13 -29.05 38.29
CA LYS A 43 56.49 -28.99 38.87
C LYS A 43 56.77 -27.71 39.65
N THR A 44 55.87 -26.74 39.57
CA THR A 44 56.12 -25.37 40.04
C THR A 44 55.19 -24.97 41.17
N PHE A 45 55.70 -24.08 42.03
CA PHE A 45 54.96 -23.53 43.16
C PHE A 45 55.04 -22.01 43.10
N SER A 46 53.90 -21.35 43.26
CA SER A 46 53.78 -19.88 43.34
C SER A 46 54.31 -19.36 44.69
N LEU A 47 54.18 -20.18 45.72
CA LEU A 47 54.85 -20.02 47.01
C LEU A 47 55.65 -21.28 47.29
N ASN A 48 56.98 -21.20 47.25
CA ASN A 48 57.82 -22.30 47.66
C ASN A 48 57.71 -22.54 49.17
N PHE A 49 57.91 -23.80 49.58
CA PHE A 49 58.25 -24.16 50.96
C PHE A 49 59.42 -23.27 51.44
N LYS A 50 59.42 -22.78 52.69
CA LYS A 50 60.46 -21.81 53.11
C LYS A 50 61.83 -22.45 53.36
N LEU A 51 61.89 -23.49 54.20
CA LEU A 51 63.13 -24.15 54.62
C LEU A 51 63.05 -25.66 54.38
N CYS A 52 64.17 -26.29 54.02
CA CYS A 52 64.26 -27.72 53.78
C CYS A 52 65.18 -28.38 54.80
N ASN A 53 64.67 -29.33 55.58
CA ASN A 53 65.40 -30.02 56.65
C ASN A 53 66.34 -31.13 56.14
N ILE A 54 66.80 -31.05 54.89
CA ILE A 54 67.75 -32.02 54.31
C ILE A 54 69.14 -31.93 54.94
N SER A 55 69.51 -30.76 55.44
CA SER A 55 70.77 -30.53 56.14
C SER A 55 70.57 -29.55 57.30
N SER A 56 71.55 -29.48 58.19
CA SER A 56 71.60 -28.49 59.28
C SER A 56 72.81 -27.57 59.08
N PRO A 57 72.62 -26.25 58.94
CA PRO A 57 71.36 -25.52 59.01
C PRO A 57 70.46 -25.73 57.78
N PRO A 58 69.11 -25.68 57.92
CA PRO A 58 68.18 -25.89 56.80
C PRO A 58 68.38 -24.86 55.67
N PRO A 59 68.67 -25.29 54.43
CA PRO A 59 68.69 -24.38 53.29
C PRO A 59 67.29 -23.89 52.90
N LYS A 60 67.23 -22.81 52.11
CA LYS A 60 66.00 -22.37 51.45
C LYS A 60 65.47 -23.48 50.53
N CYS A 61 64.19 -23.81 50.62
CA CYS A 61 63.65 -24.90 49.81
C CYS A 61 63.43 -24.47 48.35
N GLN A 62 63.90 -25.30 47.43
CA GLN A 62 63.62 -25.23 46.00
C GLN A 62 63.13 -26.60 45.57
N PRO A 63 61.81 -26.87 45.65
CA PRO A 63 61.28 -28.19 45.32
C PRO A 63 61.61 -28.54 43.86
N SER A 64 62.10 -29.77 43.66
CA SER A 64 62.41 -30.31 42.33
C SER A 64 61.62 -31.60 42.13
N ILE A 65 60.67 -31.58 41.20
CA ILE A 65 59.81 -32.72 40.87
C ILE A 65 60.18 -33.20 39.47
N GLU A 66 60.87 -34.33 39.39
CA GLU A 66 61.35 -34.89 38.12
C GLU A 66 60.36 -35.88 37.51
N THR A 67 59.70 -36.67 38.36
CA THR A 67 58.70 -37.67 38.00
C THR A 67 57.27 -37.14 38.14
N PRO A 68 56.30 -37.62 37.34
CA PRO A 68 54.90 -37.26 37.51
C PRO A 68 54.36 -37.60 38.90
N TRP A 69 53.35 -36.84 39.33
CA TRP A 69 52.60 -37.12 40.56
C TRP A 69 51.90 -38.49 40.47
N THR A 70 51.79 -39.16 41.60
CA THR A 70 51.12 -40.47 41.74
C THR A 70 49.72 -40.30 42.33
N ASN A 71 48.92 -41.39 42.33
CA ASN A 71 47.52 -41.40 42.80
C ASN A 71 46.62 -40.37 42.09
N THR A 72 46.72 -40.31 40.77
CA THR A 72 46.00 -39.37 39.89
C THR A 72 44.73 -40.01 39.31
N LYS A 73 43.86 -39.21 38.70
CA LYS A 73 42.60 -39.69 38.12
C LYS A 73 42.81 -40.22 36.69
N SER A 74 42.65 -41.52 36.49
CA SER A 74 42.94 -42.19 35.21
C SER A 74 42.01 -41.86 34.04
N ASN A 75 40.79 -41.36 34.30
CA ASN A 75 39.76 -41.12 33.28
C ASN A 75 39.46 -39.63 33.01
N VAL A 76 40.27 -38.71 33.55
CA VAL A 76 40.21 -37.29 33.21
C VAL A 76 41.56 -36.89 32.62
N LEU A 77 41.57 -36.71 31.30
CA LEU A 77 42.78 -36.47 30.52
C LEU A 77 42.70 -35.11 29.85
N GLN A 78 43.78 -34.35 29.96
CA GLN A 78 44.03 -33.17 29.14
C GLN A 78 45.38 -33.32 28.48
N SER A 79 45.40 -33.31 27.14
CA SER A 79 46.64 -33.57 26.37
C SER A 79 47.36 -34.84 26.87
N GLU A 80 46.58 -35.90 27.14
CA GLU A 80 47.05 -37.20 27.68
C GLU A 80 47.57 -37.21 29.12
N HIS A 81 47.48 -36.10 29.87
CA HIS A 81 47.89 -36.04 31.27
C HIS A 81 46.72 -36.22 32.23
N LYS A 82 46.92 -37.01 33.28
CA LYS A 82 45.89 -37.30 34.29
C LYS A 82 45.70 -36.14 35.27
N GLY A 83 44.45 -35.85 35.64
CA GLY A 83 44.14 -34.84 36.66
C GLY A 83 44.60 -35.25 38.07
N LEU A 84 45.11 -34.28 38.84
CA LEU A 84 45.47 -34.51 40.25
C LEU A 84 44.23 -34.60 41.15
N LEU A 85 44.36 -35.38 42.22
CA LEU A 85 43.38 -35.54 43.30
C LEU A 85 43.99 -35.15 44.65
N GLU A 86 43.16 -34.98 45.67
CA GLU A 86 43.64 -34.76 47.06
C GLU A 86 44.56 -35.87 47.59
N SER A 87 44.42 -37.08 47.07
CA SER A 87 45.30 -38.21 47.40
C SER A 87 46.63 -38.20 46.63
N SER A 88 46.83 -37.27 45.70
CA SER A 88 48.02 -37.23 44.86
C SER A 88 49.26 -36.82 45.65
N THR A 89 50.38 -37.44 45.31
CA THR A 89 51.68 -37.17 45.95
C THR A 89 52.79 -37.05 44.92
N ALA A 90 53.81 -36.24 45.20
CA ALA A 90 55.02 -36.14 44.40
C ALA A 90 56.26 -36.35 45.25
N PHE A 91 57.32 -36.90 44.66
CA PHE A 91 58.62 -37.00 45.31
C PHE A 91 59.49 -35.80 44.91
N CYS A 92 60.05 -35.12 45.89
CA CYS A 92 60.97 -34.02 45.68
C CYS A 92 62.42 -34.55 45.66
N THR A 93 63.09 -34.49 44.51
CA THR A 93 64.48 -34.96 44.35
C THR A 93 65.48 -34.08 45.09
N PHE A 94 65.18 -32.79 45.29
CA PHE A 94 66.02 -31.87 46.06
C PHE A 94 66.05 -32.22 47.56
N GLY A 95 64.88 -32.19 48.22
CA GLY A 95 64.78 -32.41 49.66
C GLY A 95 64.70 -33.88 50.10
N GLN A 96 64.60 -34.82 49.16
CA GLN A 96 64.27 -36.24 49.40
C GLN A 96 62.98 -36.47 50.20
N GLY A 97 62.03 -35.52 50.11
CA GLY A 97 60.76 -35.55 50.82
C GLY A 97 59.57 -35.87 49.90
N THR A 98 58.46 -36.29 50.51
CA THR A 98 57.19 -36.46 49.81
C THR A 98 56.36 -35.18 49.95
N ILE A 99 55.88 -34.67 48.84
CA ILE A 99 54.92 -33.57 48.76
C ILE A 99 53.51 -34.17 48.65
N SER A 100 52.60 -33.70 49.50
CA SER A 100 51.20 -34.13 49.56
C SER A 100 50.26 -32.93 49.51
N ILE A 101 49.03 -33.12 49.06
CA ILE A 101 48.03 -32.05 48.99
C ILE A 101 47.33 -31.88 50.35
N LYS A 102 47.32 -30.65 50.86
CA LYS A 102 46.65 -30.28 52.11
C LYS A 102 45.28 -29.65 51.87
N ASP A 103 45.20 -28.75 50.89
CA ASP A 103 43.96 -28.07 50.48
C ASP A 103 43.88 -28.00 48.96
N SER A 104 42.90 -28.69 48.38
CA SER A 104 42.67 -28.76 46.93
C SER A 104 42.22 -27.44 46.30
N LYS A 105 41.76 -26.48 47.11
CA LYS A 105 41.08 -25.25 46.69
C LYS A 105 39.80 -25.46 45.88
N GLN A 106 39.29 -26.69 45.80
CA GLN A 106 37.97 -27.00 45.29
C GLN A 106 36.93 -26.89 46.42
N ALA A 107 35.99 -25.97 46.27
CA ALA A 107 34.95 -25.70 47.27
C ALA A 107 33.93 -26.84 47.38
N GLN A 108 33.56 -27.51 46.27
CA GLN A 108 32.54 -28.58 46.25
C GLN A 108 32.85 -29.66 45.20
N THR A 109 32.51 -30.92 45.48
CA THR A 109 32.71 -32.10 44.59
C THR A 109 31.71 -32.17 43.42
N LYS A 110 31.39 -31.05 42.78
CA LYS A 110 30.51 -31.04 41.59
C LYS A 110 31.21 -31.66 40.37
N ASN A 111 30.41 -32.17 39.43
CA ASN A 111 30.88 -32.71 38.14
C ASN A 111 31.80 -31.70 37.44
N VAL A 112 32.94 -32.17 36.95
CA VAL A 112 33.85 -31.38 36.10
C VAL A 112 33.09 -31.01 34.82
N ILE A 113 32.76 -29.73 34.68
CA ILE A 113 32.20 -29.20 33.45
C ILE A 113 33.39 -28.88 32.55
N PHE A 114 33.56 -29.64 31.46
CA PHE A 114 34.50 -29.29 30.40
C PHE A 114 33.94 -28.08 29.65
N GLY A 115 34.15 -26.89 30.21
CA GLY A 115 33.84 -25.62 29.58
C GLY A 115 35.10 -25.03 28.97
N ASP A 116 35.06 -24.74 27.68
CA ASP A 116 36.07 -23.92 27.01
C ASP A 116 35.91 -22.49 27.57
N TYR A 117 36.66 -22.14 28.62
CA TYR A 117 36.74 -20.77 29.13
C TYR A 117 37.67 -19.93 28.24
N SER A 118 37.37 -19.92 26.94
CA SER A 118 37.69 -18.81 26.07
C SER A 118 36.72 -17.68 26.41
N SER A 119 36.94 -16.99 27.54
CA SER A 119 36.30 -15.70 27.78
C SER A 119 37.06 -14.61 27.01
N GLU A 120 37.12 -14.75 25.68
CA GLU A 120 36.88 -13.52 24.92
C GLU A 120 35.43 -13.14 25.24
N PRO A 121 35.14 -11.87 25.55
CA PRO A 121 33.77 -11.41 25.63
C PRO A 121 33.00 -11.96 24.45
N LYS A 122 31.82 -12.54 24.69
CA LYS A 122 30.91 -12.85 23.58
C LYS A 122 30.44 -11.52 23.03
N GLU A 123 31.26 -10.89 22.18
CA GLU A 123 30.91 -9.67 21.47
C GLU A 123 29.53 -9.82 20.81
N ILE A 124 28.84 -8.70 20.61
CA ILE A 124 27.56 -8.71 19.93
C ILE A 124 27.69 -9.33 18.53
N SER A 125 27.23 -10.58 18.39
CA SER A 125 27.30 -11.35 17.15
C SER A 125 26.26 -10.86 16.15
N LYS A 126 25.07 -10.50 16.64
CA LYS A 126 23.95 -9.97 15.85
C LYS A 126 23.35 -8.75 16.53
N VAL A 127 22.95 -7.77 15.75
CA VAL A 127 22.21 -6.59 16.23
C VAL A 127 21.35 -6.05 15.11
N TYR A 128 20.12 -5.68 15.44
CA TYR A 128 19.21 -4.98 14.55
C TYR A 128 18.24 -4.12 15.37
N ALA A 129 17.70 -3.09 14.75
CA ALA A 129 16.72 -2.19 15.31
C ALA A 129 15.40 -2.35 14.54
N LYS A 130 14.28 -2.35 15.27
CA LYS A 130 12.93 -2.31 14.70
C LYS A 130 12.24 -1.05 15.17
N VAL A 131 11.55 -0.37 14.26
CA VAL A 131 10.76 0.82 14.60
C VAL A 131 9.28 0.55 14.39
N ARG A 132 8.46 0.81 15.40
CA ARG A 132 7.02 0.51 15.41
C ARG A 132 6.22 1.70 15.94
N THR A 133 4.94 1.74 15.63
CA THR A 133 4.03 2.70 16.27
C THR A 133 3.89 2.40 17.75
N LEU A 134 3.60 3.43 18.56
CA LEU A 134 3.14 3.24 19.93
C LEU A 134 1.75 2.59 19.96
N GLU A 135 1.39 1.96 21.08
CA GLU A 135 0.07 1.31 21.25
C GLU A 135 -1.10 2.29 21.11
N ASN A 136 -0.89 3.56 21.41
CA ASN A 136 -1.90 4.61 21.35
C ASN A 136 -1.89 5.40 20.02
N TYR A 137 -1.13 4.97 19.01
CA TYR A 137 -1.10 5.62 17.71
C TYR A 137 -2.47 5.59 17.04
N LYS A 138 -2.97 6.77 16.65
CA LYS A 138 -4.27 6.96 16.01
C LYS A 138 -4.16 7.53 14.59
N GLY A 139 -2.99 7.43 13.96
CA GLY A 139 -2.77 7.97 12.63
C GLY A 139 -2.21 9.40 12.60
N GLU A 140 -1.58 9.86 13.68
CA GLU A 140 -1.10 11.23 13.82
C GLU A 140 -0.05 11.64 12.78
N PHE A 141 0.55 10.68 12.07
CA PHE A 141 1.54 10.87 11.01
C PHE A 141 1.55 9.60 10.15
N GLY A 142 2.09 9.63 8.94
CA GLY A 142 2.14 8.44 8.07
C GLY A 142 3.17 7.45 8.55
N PHE A 143 2.79 6.19 8.73
CA PHE A 143 3.72 5.14 9.12
C PHE A 143 3.33 3.79 8.54
N ASP A 144 4.28 3.14 7.88
CA ASP A 144 4.08 1.81 7.32
C ASP A 144 5.33 0.95 7.46
N TRP A 145 5.15 -0.33 7.76
CA TRP A 145 6.26 -1.20 8.14
C TRP A 145 5.97 -2.66 7.77
N VAL A 146 7.05 -3.41 7.54
CA VAL A 146 6.99 -4.85 7.29
C VAL A 146 7.91 -5.55 8.27
N ASP A 147 7.40 -6.55 8.97
CA ASP A 147 8.21 -7.38 9.86
C ASP A 147 8.86 -8.49 9.07
N VAL A 148 10.19 -8.45 9.02
CA VAL A 148 10.99 -9.51 8.39
C VAL A 148 11.77 -10.23 9.47
N ASP A 149 11.82 -11.55 9.37
CA ASP A 149 12.71 -12.38 10.16
C ASP A 149 14.16 -12.06 9.79
N PRO A 150 14.97 -11.61 10.75
CA PRO A 150 16.33 -11.23 10.50
C PRO A 150 17.30 -12.41 10.41
N GLU A 151 16.84 -13.63 10.14
CA GLU A 151 17.70 -14.78 9.85
C GLU A 151 17.24 -15.52 8.61
N THR A 152 15.92 -15.61 8.42
CA THR A 152 15.32 -16.35 7.30
C THR A 152 14.85 -15.45 6.16
N MET A 153 14.87 -14.13 6.33
CA MET A 153 14.22 -13.16 5.42
C MET A 153 12.71 -13.40 5.25
N GLU A 154 12.09 -14.19 6.13
CA GLU A 154 10.66 -14.49 6.06
C GLU A 154 9.84 -13.28 6.51
N ILE A 155 8.86 -12.89 5.70
CA ILE A 155 7.91 -11.84 6.05
C ILE A 155 6.94 -12.41 7.09
N LYS A 156 6.96 -11.87 8.30
CA LYS A 156 6.06 -12.26 9.40
C LYS A 156 4.77 -11.46 9.39
N LYS A 157 4.89 -10.14 9.24
CA LYS A 157 3.75 -9.22 9.29
C LYS A 157 3.92 -8.06 8.32
N ILE A 158 2.80 -7.49 7.89
CA ILE A 158 2.73 -6.21 7.21
C ILE A 158 1.86 -5.33 8.09
N GLN A 159 2.45 -4.28 8.66
CA GLN A 159 1.91 -3.61 9.84
C GLN A 159 1.55 -4.65 10.92
N ASP A 160 0.36 -4.52 11.52
CA ASP A 160 -0.12 -5.46 12.55
C ASP A 160 -0.73 -6.75 11.97
N VAL A 161 -0.70 -6.91 10.64
CA VAL A 161 -1.37 -8.01 9.93
C VAL A 161 -0.40 -9.16 9.68
N PRO A 162 -0.68 -10.39 10.15
CA PRO A 162 0.14 -11.56 9.84
C PRO A 162 0.21 -11.86 8.33
N PHE A 163 1.36 -12.33 7.84
CA PHE A 163 1.54 -12.65 6.43
C PHE A 163 0.54 -13.72 5.92
N GLU A 164 0.09 -14.65 6.78
CA GLU A 164 -0.94 -15.63 6.39
C GLU A 164 -2.31 -15.02 6.09
N LYS A 165 -2.53 -13.74 6.41
CA LYS A 165 -3.75 -13.00 6.07
C LYS A 165 -3.67 -12.30 4.73
N VAL A 166 -2.56 -12.40 4.02
CA VAL A 166 -2.47 -11.94 2.63
C VAL A 166 -2.97 -13.06 1.72
N GLU A 167 -4.04 -12.81 0.97
CA GLU A 167 -4.70 -13.81 0.14
C GLU A 167 -4.23 -13.74 -1.31
N TYR A 168 -4.14 -12.52 -1.85
CA TYR A 168 -3.75 -12.28 -3.24
C TYR A 168 -2.67 -11.22 -3.33
N PHE A 169 -1.94 -11.24 -4.44
CA PHE A 169 -1.00 -10.19 -4.78
C PHE A 169 -1.04 -9.91 -6.28
N TYR A 170 -0.65 -8.69 -6.65
CA TYR A 170 -0.47 -8.33 -8.04
C TYR A 170 0.90 -8.80 -8.54
N LYS A 171 0.88 -9.74 -9.48
CA LYS A 171 2.03 -10.17 -10.25
C LYS A 171 2.11 -9.35 -11.54
N LYS A 172 3.08 -8.44 -11.57
CA LYS A 172 3.35 -7.60 -12.74
C LYS A 172 3.67 -8.46 -13.98
N GLY A 173 3.13 -8.05 -15.13
CA GLY A 173 3.43 -8.66 -16.41
C GLY A 173 4.88 -8.49 -16.87
N ASN A 174 5.31 -9.36 -17.78
CA ASN A 174 6.70 -9.39 -18.27
C ASN A 174 6.98 -8.36 -19.38
N THR A 175 5.94 -7.80 -20.00
CA THR A 175 6.03 -6.83 -21.09
C THR A 175 5.13 -5.63 -20.83
N ALA A 176 5.23 -4.57 -21.66
CA ALA A 176 4.36 -3.41 -21.53
C ALA A 176 2.89 -3.70 -21.95
N GLN A 177 2.68 -4.73 -22.77
CA GLN A 177 1.37 -5.19 -23.22
C GLN A 177 0.74 -6.18 -22.24
N ASP A 178 1.56 -6.88 -21.46
CA ASP A 178 1.13 -7.75 -20.39
C ASP A 178 0.79 -6.91 -19.15
N LEU A 179 -0.51 -6.74 -18.92
CA LEU A 179 -1.04 -5.97 -17.81
C LEU A 179 -0.83 -6.67 -16.44
N GLY A 180 -0.30 -7.90 -16.41
CA GLY A 180 -0.13 -8.69 -15.19
C GLY A 180 -1.43 -9.32 -14.69
N ASN A 181 -1.38 -9.88 -13.47
CA ASN A 181 -2.54 -10.52 -12.85
C ASN A 181 -2.56 -10.37 -11.33
N ILE A 182 -3.75 -10.43 -10.74
CA ILE A 182 -3.93 -10.67 -9.31
C ILE A 182 -4.04 -12.19 -9.13
N ILE A 183 -3.14 -12.79 -8.37
CA ILE A 183 -3.11 -14.24 -8.14
C ILE A 183 -3.08 -14.56 -6.65
N PRO A 184 -3.67 -15.70 -6.24
CA PRO A 184 -3.54 -16.18 -4.87
C PRO A 184 -2.08 -16.38 -4.48
N ILE A 185 -1.70 -16.02 -3.26
CA ILE A 185 -0.35 -16.25 -2.74
C ILE A 185 -0.02 -17.75 -2.68
N SER A 186 -1.02 -18.61 -2.47
CA SER A 186 -0.84 -20.06 -2.49
C SER A 186 -0.33 -20.59 -3.83
N GLU A 187 -0.52 -19.86 -4.92
CA GLU A 187 -0.06 -20.26 -6.26
C GLU A 187 1.39 -19.84 -6.54
N ASP A 188 1.86 -18.71 -5.96
CA ASP A 188 3.22 -18.18 -6.20
C ASP A 188 3.74 -17.32 -5.03
N LYS A 189 3.92 -17.96 -3.87
CA LYS A 189 4.48 -17.33 -2.67
C LYS A 189 5.84 -16.63 -2.91
N PRO A 190 6.80 -17.20 -3.67
CA PRO A 190 8.07 -16.52 -3.95
C PRO A 190 7.89 -15.18 -4.69
N ALA A 191 7.01 -15.11 -5.71
CA ALA A 191 6.77 -13.85 -6.41
C ALA A 191 6.03 -12.82 -5.51
N ALA A 192 5.17 -13.27 -4.61
CA ALA A 192 4.54 -12.40 -3.62
C ALA A 192 5.58 -11.75 -2.69
N ILE A 193 6.53 -12.56 -2.18
CA ILE A 193 7.64 -12.07 -1.35
C ILE A 193 8.48 -11.06 -2.13
N GLN A 194 8.83 -11.35 -3.39
CA GLN A 194 9.57 -10.40 -4.25
C GLN A 194 8.81 -9.09 -4.48
N ALA A 195 7.49 -9.16 -4.65
CA ALA A 195 6.66 -7.97 -4.80
C ALA A 195 6.70 -7.10 -3.52
N ILE A 196 6.62 -7.71 -2.33
CA ILE A 196 6.74 -6.99 -1.06
C ILE A 196 8.13 -6.39 -0.90
N GLN A 197 9.18 -7.20 -1.11
CA GLN A 197 10.57 -6.74 -1.02
C GLN A 197 10.85 -5.55 -1.91
N LYS A 198 10.33 -5.57 -3.15
CA LYS A 198 10.47 -4.46 -4.08
C LYS A 198 9.74 -3.19 -3.64
N ASN A 199 8.53 -3.31 -3.08
CA ASN A 199 7.73 -2.15 -2.70
C ASN A 199 8.19 -1.52 -1.37
N TYR A 200 8.75 -2.32 -0.46
CA TYR A 200 9.35 -1.83 0.80
C TYR A 200 10.87 -1.56 0.69
N ASP A 201 11.44 -1.74 -0.49
CA ASP A 201 12.89 -1.63 -0.74
C ASP A 201 13.73 -2.43 0.27
N LEU A 202 13.28 -3.68 0.54
CA LEU A 202 13.99 -4.63 1.38
C LEU A 202 15.19 -5.15 0.58
N ILE A 203 16.35 -4.53 0.78
CA ILE A 203 17.59 -4.97 0.12
C ILE A 203 18.15 -6.19 0.86
N ASN A 204 18.59 -7.21 0.11
CA ASN A 204 19.38 -8.35 0.61
C ASN A 204 20.75 -7.86 1.09
N PHE A 205 20.82 -7.25 2.27
CA PHE A 205 22.08 -7.03 2.97
C PHE A 205 22.29 -8.14 3.99
N CYS A 206 23.54 -8.58 4.11
CA CYS A 206 23.97 -9.60 5.07
C CYS A 206 23.74 -9.20 6.54
N ASP A 207 23.31 -7.96 6.79
CA ASP A 207 22.87 -7.42 8.07
C ASP A 207 21.50 -6.74 7.83
N TYR A 208 20.50 -7.17 8.57
CA TYR A 208 19.10 -6.86 8.34
C TYR A 208 18.78 -5.41 8.71
N VAL A 209 18.04 -4.71 7.83
CA VAL A 209 17.67 -3.31 8.03
C VAL A 209 16.14 -3.16 7.90
N ASP A 210 15.45 -3.17 9.03
CA ASP A 210 14.04 -2.71 9.11
C ASP A 210 14.03 -1.21 8.76
N THR A 211 13.36 -0.84 7.66
CA THR A 211 13.28 0.55 7.17
C THR A 211 11.83 0.95 6.89
N PRO A 212 11.01 1.16 7.93
CA PRO A 212 9.64 1.58 7.73
C PRO A 212 9.55 2.93 7.02
N PHE A 213 8.44 3.13 6.31
CA PHE A 213 8.08 4.41 5.73
C PHE A 213 7.52 5.32 6.81
N VAL A 214 7.92 6.59 6.77
CA VAL A 214 7.42 7.62 7.69
C VAL A 214 7.12 8.90 6.91
N LEU A 215 5.96 9.49 7.15
CA LEU A 215 5.60 10.81 6.63
C LEU A 215 5.22 11.71 7.80
N VAL A 216 5.98 12.81 7.98
CA VAL A 216 5.71 13.83 9.00
C VAL A 216 5.68 15.19 8.32
N LYS A 217 4.61 15.96 8.48
CA LYS A 217 4.52 17.29 7.86
C LYS A 217 5.51 18.28 8.48
N PRO A 218 5.93 19.32 7.74
CA PRO A 218 6.72 20.41 8.29
C PRO A 218 6.12 21.01 9.56
N GLY A 219 6.94 21.17 10.61
CA GLY A 219 6.53 21.71 11.91
C GLY A 219 5.89 20.70 12.85
N GLU A 220 5.65 19.46 12.41
CA GLU A 220 5.11 18.39 13.25
C GLU A 220 6.19 17.45 13.80
N GLN A 221 5.79 16.67 14.79
CA GLN A 221 6.61 15.63 15.41
C GLN A 221 5.92 14.27 15.34
N ALA A 222 6.70 13.22 15.18
CA ALA A 222 6.25 11.83 15.31
C ALA A 222 6.97 11.15 16.47
N THR A 223 6.27 10.25 17.14
CA THR A 223 6.83 9.47 18.24
C THR A 223 6.60 7.98 17.98
N LEU A 224 7.68 7.21 18.04
CA LEU A 224 7.73 5.81 17.67
C LEU A 224 8.41 4.98 18.76
N SER A 225 8.12 3.68 18.81
CA SER A 225 8.88 2.69 19.56
C SER A 225 10.09 2.26 18.75
N LEU A 226 11.27 2.26 19.36
CA LEU A 226 12.52 1.75 18.83
C LEU A 226 12.97 0.56 19.68
N GLU A 227 12.96 -0.62 19.10
CA GLU A 227 13.34 -1.87 19.76
C GLU A 227 14.68 -2.34 19.21
N VAL A 228 15.70 -2.44 20.07
CA VAL A 228 17.03 -2.91 19.68
C VAL A 228 17.22 -4.34 20.16
N PHE A 229 17.46 -5.24 19.20
CA PHE A 229 17.70 -6.64 19.45
C PHE A 229 19.18 -6.93 19.25
N PHE A 230 19.75 -7.76 20.12
CA PHE A 230 21.11 -8.22 19.96
C PHE A 230 21.36 -9.58 20.61
N GLU A 231 22.36 -10.29 20.11
CA GLU A 231 22.90 -11.52 20.71
C GLU A 231 24.34 -11.27 21.16
N GLY A 232 24.65 -11.53 22.44
CA GLY A 232 25.99 -11.32 23.01
C GLY A 232 25.97 -10.47 24.28
N GLU A 233 27.14 -10.12 24.76
CA GLU A 233 27.37 -9.24 25.90
C GLU A 233 27.72 -7.83 25.41
N THR A 234 27.04 -6.82 25.93
CA THR A 234 27.32 -5.40 25.64
C THR A 234 28.61 -4.97 26.35
N GLN A 235 29.54 -4.33 25.66
CA GLN A 235 30.83 -3.91 26.24
C GLN A 235 31.05 -2.39 26.28
N ASP A 236 30.41 -1.65 25.38
CA ASP A 236 30.17 -0.19 25.41
C ASP A 236 29.47 0.17 24.09
N ASP A 237 28.40 -0.55 23.79
CA ASP A 237 27.74 -0.48 22.49
C ASP A 237 26.71 0.65 22.45
N TYR A 238 26.67 1.37 21.33
CA TYR A 238 25.79 2.52 21.15
C TYR A 238 24.97 2.38 19.89
N ILE A 239 23.72 2.84 19.96
CA ILE A 239 22.89 3.14 18.81
C ILE A 239 22.92 4.64 18.55
N SER A 240 23.01 5.02 17.28
CA SER A 240 22.97 6.42 16.88
C SER A 240 22.22 6.62 15.57
N ILE A 241 21.70 7.83 15.37
CA ILE A 241 21.07 8.28 14.14
C ILE A 241 21.40 9.76 13.93
N THR A 242 21.76 10.12 12.71
CA THR A 242 22.17 11.50 12.36
C THR A 242 21.10 12.18 11.54
N GLY A 243 20.56 13.29 12.07
CA GLY A 243 19.63 14.15 11.37
C GLY A 243 20.30 15.15 10.42
N ASP A 244 19.51 16.03 9.84
CA ASP A 244 19.97 17.07 8.93
C ASP A 244 19.17 18.37 9.08
N GLU A 245 19.02 19.16 8.02
CA GLU A 245 18.25 20.40 8.04
C GLU A 245 16.72 20.19 7.95
N PHE A 246 16.26 18.99 7.58
CA PHE A 246 14.86 18.63 7.44
C PHE A 246 14.35 17.91 8.67
N TYR A 247 15.13 16.95 9.17
CA TYR A 247 14.73 16.08 10.27
C TYR A 247 15.75 16.09 11.39
N SER A 248 15.25 16.13 12.63
CA SER A 248 16.05 15.89 13.83
C SER A 248 15.44 14.76 14.65
N PHE A 249 16.31 13.99 15.29
CA PHE A 249 15.93 12.80 16.03
C PHE A 249 16.27 12.96 17.51
N LYS A 250 15.48 12.32 18.37
CA LYS A 250 15.75 12.21 19.79
C LYS A 250 15.41 10.79 20.24
N ILE A 251 16.31 10.17 20.99
CA ILE A 251 16.11 8.85 21.59
C ILE A 251 16.04 9.06 23.10
N ASP A 252 15.06 8.46 23.75
CA ASP A 252 14.94 8.58 25.19
C ASP A 252 16.18 8.05 25.92
N GLY A 253 16.69 8.86 26.85
CA GLY A 253 17.94 8.61 27.55
C GLY A 253 19.21 8.87 26.72
N GLU A 254 19.13 9.59 25.59
CA GLU A 254 20.29 10.00 24.79
C GLU A 254 21.38 10.68 25.63
N GLU A 255 22.63 10.53 25.19
CA GLU A 255 23.75 11.26 25.76
C GLU A 255 23.63 12.75 25.45
N GLN A 256 24.05 13.61 26.38
CA GLN A 256 24.16 15.04 26.10
C GLN A 256 25.15 15.27 24.97
N ARG A 257 24.70 16.01 23.95
CA ARG A 257 25.55 16.42 22.84
C ARG A 257 26.64 17.36 23.34
N LYS A 258 27.86 17.15 22.86
CA LYS A 258 29.02 17.99 23.20
C LYS A 258 29.11 19.26 22.35
N ASP A 259 28.46 19.25 21.19
CA ASP A 259 28.39 20.37 20.23
C ASP A 259 26.92 20.59 19.87
N GLU A 260 26.46 21.84 19.93
CA GLU A 260 25.09 22.23 19.55
C GLU A 260 24.83 22.03 18.05
N ASN A 261 25.88 21.99 17.23
CA ASN A 261 25.79 21.70 15.79
C ASN A 261 25.75 20.20 15.47
N ASP A 262 26.03 19.33 16.44
CA ASP A 262 25.93 17.89 16.24
C ASP A 262 24.47 17.49 16.10
N LYS A 263 24.13 16.93 14.93
CA LYS A 263 22.79 16.43 14.61
C LYS A 263 22.64 14.94 14.92
N THR A 264 23.68 14.32 15.46
CA THR A 264 23.70 12.93 15.84
C THR A 264 23.13 12.76 17.23
N THR A 265 22.13 11.90 17.32
CA THR A 265 21.61 11.41 18.59
C THR A 265 22.23 10.06 18.87
N LYS A 266 22.67 9.85 20.11
CA LYS A 266 23.42 8.65 20.53
C LYS A 266 22.91 8.15 21.89
N LYS A 267 22.67 6.85 21.99
CA LYS A 267 22.20 6.17 23.22
C LYS A 267 23.01 4.90 23.44
N LYS A 268 23.45 4.66 24.68
CA LYS A 268 24.06 3.39 25.07
C LYS A 268 23.01 2.28 25.05
N ILE A 269 23.32 1.17 24.40
CA ILE A 269 22.43 0.01 24.26
C ILE A 269 22.39 -0.75 25.59
N VAL A 270 21.19 -1.10 26.02
CA VAL A 270 20.93 -1.97 27.17
C VAL A 270 20.01 -3.10 26.70
N GLY A 271 20.26 -4.33 27.16
CA GLY A 271 19.50 -5.51 26.75
C GLY A 271 18.00 -5.39 26.99
N ASN A 272 17.22 -5.71 25.95
CA ASN A 272 15.75 -5.76 25.96
C ASN A 272 15.06 -4.43 26.30
N GLU A 273 15.69 -3.29 26.03
CA GLU A 273 15.11 -1.96 26.23
C GLU A 273 14.22 -1.58 25.03
N LYS A 274 12.96 -1.21 25.28
CA LYS A 274 12.13 -0.50 24.30
C LYS A 274 12.33 1.00 24.50
N LEU A 275 12.87 1.65 23.49
CA LEU A 275 13.19 3.08 23.50
C LEU A 275 12.09 3.87 22.80
N GLN A 276 11.92 5.14 23.17
CA GLN A 276 11.07 6.06 22.42
C GLN A 276 11.94 6.89 21.48
N LEU A 277 11.56 6.91 20.21
CA LEU A 277 12.17 7.71 19.16
C LEU A 277 11.23 8.86 18.81
N THR A 278 11.70 10.10 18.97
CA THR A 278 11.01 11.30 18.51
C THR A 278 11.66 11.82 17.23
N ILE A 279 10.85 12.06 16.21
CA ILE A 279 11.25 12.62 14.92
C ILE A 279 10.60 13.99 14.81
N ASN A 280 11.40 15.05 14.67
CA ASN A 280 10.89 16.40 14.42
C ASN A 280 11.15 16.79 12.97
N CYS A 281 10.12 17.21 12.25
CA CYS A 281 10.25 17.73 10.90
C CYS A 281 10.30 19.27 10.92
N SER A 282 11.39 19.86 10.45
CA SER A 282 11.59 21.30 10.46
C SER A 282 11.07 22.00 9.20
N LYS A 283 11.18 21.34 8.03
CA LYS A 283 10.76 21.89 6.73
C LYS A 283 10.51 20.76 5.71
N GLU A 284 9.89 21.13 4.59
CA GLU A 284 9.61 20.20 3.48
C GLU A 284 10.88 19.53 2.95
N SER A 285 10.78 18.25 2.62
CA SER A 285 11.85 17.42 2.05
C SER A 285 11.28 16.49 0.98
N LEU A 286 12.13 16.10 0.04
CA LEU A 286 11.89 14.95 -0.83
C LEU A 286 12.13 13.64 -0.05
N ASP A 287 11.89 12.50 -0.70
CA ASP A 287 12.20 11.19 -0.12
C ASP A 287 13.66 11.14 0.40
N LYS A 288 13.84 10.70 1.65
CA LYS A 288 15.15 10.58 2.30
C LYS A 288 15.23 9.33 3.16
N LYS A 289 16.44 8.76 3.24
CA LYS A 289 16.74 7.62 4.11
C LYS A 289 17.63 8.03 5.27
N TYR A 290 17.33 7.52 6.44
CA TYR A 290 18.16 7.63 7.63
C TYR A 290 18.44 6.26 8.19
N PHE A 291 19.64 6.03 8.70
CA PHE A 291 20.06 4.74 9.21
C PHE A 291 20.43 4.83 10.69
N PHE A 292 20.06 3.79 11.44
CA PHE A 292 20.58 3.56 12.77
C PHE A 292 21.96 2.90 12.66
N LEU A 293 22.95 3.47 13.32
CA LEU A 293 24.30 2.95 13.39
C LEU A 293 24.58 2.36 14.77
N HIS A 294 24.93 1.09 14.79
CA HIS A 294 25.52 0.43 15.95
C HIS A 294 27.02 0.66 15.97
N THR A 295 27.55 1.25 17.03
CA THR A 295 29.00 1.39 17.25
C THR A 295 29.41 0.53 18.44
N GLY A 296 30.27 -0.46 18.18
CA GLY A 296 30.84 -1.38 19.17
C GLY A 296 32.28 -1.78 18.80
N ALA A 297 32.77 -2.90 19.33
CA ALA A 297 34.15 -3.37 19.11
C ALA A 297 34.50 -3.57 17.61
N LYS A 298 33.54 -3.99 16.80
CA LYS A 298 33.69 -4.20 15.34
C LYS A 298 33.55 -2.92 14.50
N GLY A 299 33.37 -1.76 15.12
CA GLY A 299 33.13 -0.49 14.44
C GLY A 299 31.65 -0.24 14.12
N PRO A 300 31.37 0.85 13.39
CA PRO A 300 30.00 1.24 13.03
C PRO A 300 29.42 0.31 11.97
N ARG A 301 28.19 -0.17 12.18
CA ARG A 301 27.39 -0.91 11.18
C ARG A 301 25.94 -0.41 11.18
N GLU A 302 25.32 -0.43 10.01
CA GLU A 302 23.88 -0.13 9.87
C GLU A 302 23.06 -1.28 10.42
N ILE A 303 22.05 -0.96 11.23
CA ILE A 303 21.25 -1.96 11.95
C ILE A 303 19.74 -1.78 11.77
N GLY A 304 19.33 -0.82 10.94
CA GLY A 304 17.95 -0.39 10.79
C GLY A 304 17.91 1.01 10.18
N GLY A 305 16.72 1.52 9.89
CA GLY A 305 16.59 2.88 9.39
C GLY A 305 15.15 3.36 9.29
N LEU A 306 14.97 4.45 8.56
CA LEU A 306 13.69 5.08 8.26
C LEU A 306 13.71 5.57 6.82
N ASN A 307 12.65 5.27 6.07
CA ASN A 307 12.39 5.85 4.75
C ASN A 307 11.41 7.02 4.93
N MET A 308 11.95 8.23 5.07
CA MET A 308 11.14 9.45 5.15
C MET A 308 10.57 9.77 3.77
N MET A 309 9.25 9.82 3.66
CA MET A 309 8.55 10.14 2.41
C MET A 309 8.56 11.65 2.16
N GLU A 310 8.44 12.04 0.89
CA GLU A 310 8.17 13.42 0.47
C GLU A 310 6.94 13.95 1.22
N ASN A 311 7.12 15.08 1.91
CA ASN A 311 6.18 15.55 2.93
C ASN A 311 5.64 16.96 2.63
N LYS A 312 5.70 17.38 1.36
CA LYS A 312 5.02 18.60 0.92
C LYS A 312 3.56 18.53 1.35
N VAL A 313 3.09 19.63 1.94
CA VAL A 313 1.70 19.74 2.42
C VAL A 313 0.78 19.92 1.23
N LEU A 314 -0.18 19.01 1.08
CA LEU A 314 -1.19 19.04 0.03
C LEU A 314 -2.53 19.52 0.59
N LYS A 315 -3.32 20.26 -0.17
CA LYS A 315 -4.55 20.88 0.32
C LYS A 315 -5.78 20.35 -0.41
N LEU A 316 -6.73 19.80 0.33
CA LEU A 316 -8.03 19.39 -0.21
C LEU A 316 -9.10 20.35 0.29
N GLN A 317 -9.73 21.06 -0.64
CA GLN A 317 -10.77 22.03 -0.35
C GLN A 317 -12.15 21.42 -0.60
N PHE A 318 -12.99 21.37 0.43
CA PHE A 318 -14.36 20.91 0.30
C PHE A 318 -15.35 22.00 0.69
N ARG A 319 -16.50 21.94 0.02
CA ARG A 319 -17.73 22.57 0.49
C ARG A 319 -18.69 21.48 0.94
N VAL A 320 -19.28 21.64 2.12
CA VAL A 320 -20.26 20.68 2.65
C VAL A 320 -21.65 21.24 2.43
N ILE A 321 -22.52 20.46 1.82
CA ILE A 321 -23.92 20.83 1.55
C ILE A 321 -24.87 19.82 2.18
N ALA A 322 -26.10 20.24 2.42
CA ALA A 322 -27.15 19.34 2.92
C ALA A 322 -28.16 18.98 1.81
N LEU A 323 -28.48 17.69 1.72
CA LEU A 323 -29.60 17.15 0.95
C LEU A 323 -30.72 16.80 1.93
N VAL A 324 -31.83 17.53 1.85
CA VAL A 324 -32.94 17.40 2.80
C VAL A 324 -34.28 17.20 2.11
N SER A 325 -35.15 16.39 2.71
CA SER A 325 -36.52 16.15 2.27
C SER A 325 -37.42 17.39 2.43
N ASN A 326 -38.50 17.44 1.64
CA ASN A 326 -39.49 18.51 1.63
C ASN A 326 -40.41 18.54 2.87
N GLU A 327 -40.44 17.46 3.65
CA GLU A 327 -41.23 17.35 4.87
C GLU A 327 -40.69 18.27 5.99
N GLY A 328 -41.55 19.05 6.63
CA GLY A 328 -41.15 19.93 7.75
C GLY A 328 -40.38 21.18 7.32
N ASN A 329 -39.39 21.62 8.11
CA ASN A 329 -38.57 22.80 7.82
C ASN A 329 -37.17 22.38 7.31
N PRO A 330 -36.89 22.50 6.00
CA PRO A 330 -35.61 22.12 5.40
C PRO A 330 -34.38 22.83 6.01
N ASN A 331 -34.50 24.10 6.38
CA ASN A 331 -33.40 24.87 6.96
C ASN A 331 -33.00 24.31 8.34
N GLU A 332 -33.99 23.92 9.15
CA GLU A 332 -33.71 23.30 10.46
C GLU A 332 -33.12 21.90 10.31
N LYS A 333 -33.59 21.11 9.33
CA LYS A 333 -32.98 19.82 9.00
C LYS A 333 -31.51 19.97 8.58
N ALA A 334 -31.22 20.89 7.66
CA ALA A 334 -29.86 21.15 7.20
C ALA A 334 -28.93 21.53 8.36
N LYS A 335 -29.38 22.44 9.25
CA LYS A 335 -28.63 22.81 10.47
C LYS A 335 -28.34 21.61 11.37
N ILE A 336 -29.30 20.69 11.53
CA ILE A 336 -29.09 19.48 12.33
C ILE A 336 -27.97 18.62 11.73
N LEU A 337 -27.95 18.43 10.41
CA LEU A 337 -26.90 17.66 9.73
C LEU A 337 -25.53 18.34 9.87
N PHE A 338 -25.44 19.66 9.63
CA PHE A 338 -24.18 20.39 9.80
C PHE A 338 -23.68 20.36 11.24
N LYS A 339 -24.59 20.48 12.21
CA LYS A 339 -24.23 20.39 13.63
C LYS A 339 -23.68 19.01 13.99
N LYS A 340 -24.27 17.93 13.48
CA LYS A 340 -23.73 16.56 13.65
C LYS A 340 -22.32 16.45 13.08
N PHE A 341 -22.11 16.88 11.84
CA PHE A 341 -20.79 16.88 11.19
C PHE A 341 -19.73 17.65 12.00
N LYS A 342 -20.06 18.86 12.48
CA LYS A 342 -19.13 19.67 13.28
C LYS A 342 -18.86 19.08 14.66
N ASN A 343 -19.91 18.65 15.37
CA ASN A 343 -19.78 18.09 16.70
C ASN A 343 -18.98 16.79 16.72
N ALA A 344 -19.07 16.00 15.64
CA ALA A 344 -18.26 14.80 15.47
C ALA A 344 -16.76 15.11 15.26
N GLY A 345 -16.39 16.36 14.95
CA GLY A 345 -14.99 16.74 14.73
C GLY A 345 -14.39 16.09 13.49
N ILE A 346 -15.18 15.98 12.41
CA ILE A 346 -14.76 15.27 11.18
C ILE A 346 -13.54 15.95 10.55
N LYS A 347 -13.55 17.29 10.43
CA LYS A 347 -12.41 18.05 9.86
C LYS A 347 -11.14 17.84 10.68
N GLU A 348 -11.25 17.87 12.01
CA GLU A 348 -10.15 17.70 12.94
C GLU A 348 -9.57 16.29 12.82
N TYR A 349 -10.42 15.26 12.77
CA TYR A 349 -9.99 13.88 12.56
C TYR A 349 -9.27 13.67 11.22
N LEU A 350 -9.82 14.22 10.13
CA LEU A 350 -9.17 14.11 8.82
C LEU A 350 -7.78 14.76 8.82
N ASN A 351 -7.64 15.93 9.47
CA ASN A 351 -6.40 16.71 9.53
C ASN A 351 -5.37 16.19 10.53
N ASN A 352 -5.79 15.48 11.58
CA ASN A 352 -4.92 15.06 12.67
C ASN A 352 -4.69 13.55 12.73
N ASN A 353 -5.50 12.73 12.05
CA ASN A 353 -5.49 11.27 12.22
C ASN A 353 -5.58 10.48 10.91
N SER A 354 -6.47 10.84 9.98
CA SER A 354 -6.62 10.07 8.74
C SER A 354 -5.71 10.61 7.63
N LEU A 355 -6.13 11.68 6.95
CA LEU A 355 -5.43 12.19 5.77
C LEU A 355 -4.09 12.87 6.14
N ASN A 356 -3.88 13.16 7.43
CA ASN A 356 -2.56 13.55 7.92
C ASN A 356 -1.47 12.51 7.61
N GLN A 357 -1.83 11.22 7.62
CA GLN A 357 -0.92 10.14 7.29
C GLN A 357 -0.33 10.27 5.88
N ALA A 358 -1.05 10.94 4.97
CA ALA A 358 -0.61 11.20 3.60
C ALA A 358 -0.15 12.66 3.36
N GLY A 359 -0.02 13.46 4.44
CA GLY A 359 0.47 14.85 4.36
C GLY A 359 -0.56 15.85 3.83
N TYR A 360 -1.86 15.54 3.95
CA TYR A 360 -2.94 16.42 3.52
C TYR A 360 -3.41 17.36 4.63
N ILE A 361 -3.91 18.52 4.20
CA ILE A 361 -4.75 19.42 4.98
C ILE A 361 -6.11 19.55 4.28
N VAL A 362 -7.17 19.21 5.00
CA VAL A 362 -8.56 19.38 4.60
C VAL A 362 -9.07 20.73 5.07
N GLU A 363 -9.49 21.55 4.11
CA GLU A 363 -10.15 22.83 4.33
C GLU A 363 -11.65 22.68 4.02
N ILE A 364 -12.51 23.10 4.95
CA ILE A 364 -13.96 23.16 4.74
C ILE A 364 -14.35 24.63 4.57
N GLU A 365 -14.65 25.03 3.33
CA GLU A 365 -14.83 26.44 2.94
C GLU A 365 -15.96 27.12 3.73
N ASN A 366 -17.08 26.42 3.93
CA ASN A 366 -18.29 26.99 4.54
C ASN A 366 -18.48 26.60 6.01
N LEU A 367 -17.43 26.16 6.72
CA LEU A 367 -17.51 25.64 8.09
C LEU A 367 -18.09 26.65 9.10
N GLU A 368 -17.75 27.93 8.95
CA GLU A 368 -18.27 29.02 9.80
C GLU A 368 -19.72 29.36 9.46
N ALA A 369 -20.07 29.32 8.17
CA ALA A 369 -21.42 29.62 7.68
C ALA A 369 -22.46 28.57 8.10
N MET A 370 -22.03 27.35 8.46
CA MET A 370 -22.90 26.29 8.96
C MET A 370 -23.69 26.65 10.23
N ASP A 371 -23.18 27.58 11.04
CA ASP A 371 -23.85 28.01 12.28
C ASP A 371 -24.81 29.20 12.06
N ALA A 372 -24.93 29.68 10.82
CA ALA A 372 -25.76 30.84 10.52
C ALA A 372 -27.25 30.54 10.80
N ASN A 373 -27.98 31.56 11.26
CA ASN A 373 -29.43 31.48 11.49
C ASN A 373 -30.21 31.04 10.23
N LYS A 374 -29.70 31.38 9.06
CA LYS A 374 -30.18 30.92 7.76
C LYS A 374 -28.99 30.33 7.02
N VAL A 375 -29.00 29.02 6.81
CA VAL A 375 -27.93 28.33 6.08
C VAL A 375 -28.34 28.29 4.62
N ASP A 376 -27.47 28.72 3.70
CA ASP A 376 -27.79 28.76 2.27
C ASP A 376 -27.23 27.53 1.52
N ASP A 377 -26.38 26.74 2.17
CA ASP A 377 -25.68 25.59 1.59
C ASP A 377 -26.51 24.29 1.65
N TYR A 378 -27.82 24.37 1.40
CA TYR A 378 -28.66 23.17 1.26
C TYR A 378 -29.45 23.19 -0.05
N PHE A 379 -29.65 21.99 -0.60
CA PHE A 379 -30.48 21.80 -1.78
C PHE A 379 -31.94 21.53 -1.38
N TYR A 380 -32.88 22.10 -2.14
CA TYR A 380 -34.30 22.05 -1.80
C TYR A 380 -34.91 20.69 -2.17
N ALA A 381 -35.27 19.95 -1.12
CA ALA A 381 -36.58 19.36 -0.91
C ALA A 381 -37.03 18.34 -1.99
N PHE A 382 -36.50 17.12 -1.89
CA PHE A 382 -37.11 16.00 -2.57
C PHE A 382 -38.37 15.53 -1.84
N ASP A 383 -39.34 15.01 -2.59
CA ASP A 383 -40.49 14.32 -2.04
C ASP A 383 -40.09 12.89 -1.66
N LYS A 384 -40.05 12.61 -0.35
CA LYS A 384 -39.63 11.31 0.20
C LYS A 384 -40.56 10.18 -0.24
N GLU A 385 -41.86 10.46 -0.37
CA GLU A 385 -42.86 9.49 -0.84
C GLU A 385 -42.70 9.21 -2.34
N ALA A 386 -42.49 10.25 -3.16
CA ALA A 386 -42.22 10.10 -4.58
C ALA A 386 -40.91 9.32 -4.83
N TRP A 387 -39.87 9.60 -4.05
CA TRP A 387 -38.59 8.90 -4.17
C TRP A 387 -38.65 7.45 -3.69
N GLY A 388 -39.43 7.16 -2.64
CA GLY A 388 -39.72 5.80 -2.21
C GLY A 388 -40.46 4.99 -3.30
N LYS A 389 -41.38 5.63 -4.05
CA LYS A 389 -42.09 5.02 -5.19
C LYS A 389 -41.20 4.76 -6.40
N GLU A 390 -40.30 5.70 -6.72
CA GLU A 390 -39.35 5.59 -7.82
C GLU A 390 -38.18 4.64 -7.55
N LYS A 391 -38.16 3.99 -6.37
CA LYS A 391 -37.20 2.94 -6.03
C LYS A 391 -35.74 3.38 -6.09
N TYR A 392 -35.48 4.69 -5.93
CA TYR A 392 -34.12 5.23 -5.95
C TYR A 392 -33.22 4.70 -4.83
N PHE A 393 -33.77 4.01 -3.83
CA PHE A 393 -33.02 3.38 -2.75
C PHE A 393 -33.48 1.96 -2.42
N THR A 394 -34.32 1.32 -3.24
CA THR A 394 -34.81 -0.02 -2.88
C THR A 394 -33.75 -1.10 -3.09
N ILE A 395 -33.56 -1.91 -2.05
CA ILE A 395 -33.13 -3.30 -2.11
C ILE A 395 -33.68 -4.00 -3.36
N ASP A 396 -32.81 -4.38 -4.30
CA ASP A 396 -33.15 -5.43 -5.26
C ASP A 396 -32.93 -6.78 -4.58
N VAL A 397 -33.99 -7.38 -4.04
CA VAL A 397 -33.97 -8.72 -3.44
C VAL A 397 -33.53 -9.83 -4.41
N LYS A 398 -33.48 -9.56 -5.72
CA LYS A 398 -32.92 -10.49 -6.72
C LYS A 398 -31.41 -10.29 -6.93
N ARG A 399 -30.81 -9.23 -6.37
CA ARG A 399 -29.37 -8.98 -6.28
C ARG A 399 -28.85 -9.26 -4.88
N THR A 400 -28.76 -10.54 -4.55
CA THR A 400 -27.94 -10.99 -3.43
C THR A 400 -26.54 -11.27 -3.96
N LYS A 401 -25.54 -10.43 -3.62
CA LYS A 401 -24.13 -10.82 -3.75
C LYS A 401 -23.89 -11.81 -2.63
N ASN A 402 -23.69 -13.07 -2.97
CA ASN A 402 -23.27 -14.03 -1.95
C ASN A 402 -21.83 -13.67 -1.61
N VAL A 403 -21.60 -13.11 -0.43
CA VAL A 403 -20.25 -12.91 0.08
C VAL A 403 -19.88 -14.06 0.98
N LEU A 404 -18.66 -14.54 0.82
CA LEU A 404 -18.10 -15.52 1.73
C LEU A 404 -17.87 -14.84 3.08
N GLY A 405 -18.71 -15.18 4.05
CA GLY A 405 -18.61 -14.76 5.43
C GLY A 405 -18.32 -15.95 6.34
N LYS A 406 -18.10 -15.67 7.62
CA LYS A 406 -17.94 -16.70 8.65
C LYS A 406 -19.19 -16.74 9.50
N ASP A 407 -19.73 -17.93 9.78
CA ASP A 407 -20.81 -18.07 10.77
C ASP A 407 -20.27 -17.86 12.20
N GLU A 408 -21.17 -17.89 13.18
CA GLU A 408 -20.83 -17.77 14.61
C GLU A 408 -19.84 -18.85 15.10
N ASN A 409 -19.63 -19.91 14.33
CA ASN A 409 -18.70 -21.00 14.61
C ASN A 409 -17.41 -20.94 13.75
N GLY A 410 -17.23 -19.90 12.93
CA GLY A 410 -16.06 -19.73 12.08
C GLY A 410 -16.06 -20.54 10.78
N ASN A 411 -17.20 -21.10 10.36
CA ASN A 411 -17.34 -21.80 9.10
C ASN A 411 -17.63 -20.82 7.97
N ASP A 412 -17.07 -21.07 6.78
CA ASP A 412 -17.40 -20.28 5.60
C ASP A 412 -18.85 -20.50 5.20
N ILE A 413 -19.65 -19.44 5.26
CA ILE A 413 -21.03 -19.41 4.80
C ILE A 413 -21.19 -18.33 3.74
N TRP A 414 -22.02 -18.60 2.76
CA TRP A 414 -22.43 -17.59 1.80
C TRP A 414 -23.50 -16.72 2.44
N ILE A 415 -23.13 -15.48 2.78
CA ILE A 415 -24.06 -14.49 3.31
C ILE A 415 -24.59 -13.70 2.10
N PRO A 416 -25.90 -13.69 1.85
CA PRO A 416 -26.48 -12.81 0.85
C PRO A 416 -26.33 -11.36 1.32
N GLU A 417 -25.38 -10.61 0.73
CA GLU A 417 -25.22 -9.17 0.87
C GLU A 417 -26.14 -8.49 -0.15
N ILE A 418 -26.97 -7.58 0.37
CA ILE A 418 -27.90 -6.78 -0.40
C ILE A 418 -27.23 -5.43 -0.64
N GLN A 419 -27.00 -5.06 -1.90
CA GLN A 419 -26.43 -3.75 -2.22
C GLN A 419 -27.51 -2.68 -2.38
N GLU A 420 -27.32 -1.55 -1.72
CA GLU A 420 -28.05 -0.30 -1.99
C GLU A 420 -27.08 0.83 -2.24
N GLY A 421 -27.49 1.83 -3.03
CA GLY A 421 -26.73 3.05 -3.25
C GLY A 421 -25.45 2.89 -4.08
N GLN A 422 -24.91 1.68 -4.22
CA GLN A 422 -23.87 1.40 -5.21
C GLN A 422 -24.48 1.43 -6.61
N LEU A 423 -24.03 2.41 -7.40
CA LEU A 423 -24.01 2.44 -8.86
C LEU A 423 -25.08 1.55 -9.51
N GLY A 424 -26.27 2.12 -9.73
CA GLY A 424 -27.36 1.36 -10.34
C GLY A 424 -26.94 0.67 -11.64
N ASP A 425 -26.91 -0.64 -11.63
CA ASP A 425 -27.10 -1.43 -12.84
C ASP A 425 -28.60 -1.65 -13.07
N TRP A 426 -29.00 -1.43 -14.32
CA TRP A 426 -30.20 -1.85 -15.06
C TRP A 426 -31.37 -2.37 -14.22
N ILE A 427 -32.44 -1.56 -14.09
CA ILE A 427 -33.76 -2.10 -13.70
C ILE A 427 -34.40 -2.67 -14.98
N VAL A 428 -34.73 -3.95 -14.96
CA VAL A 428 -35.51 -4.64 -16.00
C VAL A 428 -37.00 -4.43 -15.71
N GLU A 429 -37.72 -3.80 -16.63
CA GLU A 429 -39.18 -3.92 -16.71
C GLU A 429 -39.54 -4.94 -17.80
N ASP A 430 -40.45 -5.87 -17.48
CA ASP A 430 -41.06 -6.76 -18.47
C ASP A 430 -41.95 -5.94 -19.40
N GLY A 431 -41.43 -5.59 -20.58
CA GLY A 431 -42.20 -5.12 -21.72
C GLY A 431 -42.21 -6.17 -22.82
N VAL A 432 -43.28 -6.26 -23.59
CA VAL A 432 -43.34 -7.11 -24.79
C VAL A 432 -43.59 -6.19 -25.98
N ASP A 433 -42.83 -6.35 -27.06
CA ASP A 433 -43.02 -5.55 -28.25
C ASP A 433 -44.23 -6.01 -29.08
N GLU A 434 -44.47 -5.30 -30.17
CA GLU A 434 -45.57 -5.53 -31.10
C GLU A 434 -45.59 -6.93 -31.76
N ASN A 435 -44.51 -7.70 -31.62
CA ASN A 435 -44.40 -9.08 -32.10
C ASN A 435 -44.52 -10.14 -30.99
N GLY A 436 -44.75 -9.74 -29.74
CA GLY A 436 -44.78 -10.69 -28.63
C GLY A 436 -43.40 -11.05 -28.07
N GLU A 437 -42.33 -10.35 -28.48
CA GLU A 437 -40.98 -10.56 -27.95
C GLU A 437 -40.71 -9.65 -26.75
N VAL A 438 -40.13 -10.21 -25.69
CA VAL A 438 -39.79 -9.44 -24.47
C VAL A 438 -38.76 -8.35 -24.81
N LYS A 439 -39.17 -7.09 -24.72
CA LYS A 439 -38.30 -5.91 -24.79
C LYS A 439 -37.87 -5.49 -23.40
N TYR A 440 -36.57 -5.57 -23.17
CA TYR A 440 -35.92 -4.97 -22.01
C TYR A 440 -35.86 -3.44 -22.19
N ILE A 441 -36.72 -2.70 -21.48
CA ILE A 441 -36.59 -1.24 -21.40
C ILE A 441 -35.61 -0.90 -20.29
N ILE A 442 -34.52 -0.25 -20.68
CA ILE A 442 -33.44 0.15 -19.77
C ILE A 442 -33.79 1.53 -19.17
N LYS A 443 -34.18 1.58 -17.89
CA LYS A 443 -34.19 2.84 -17.12
C LYS A 443 -32.81 3.05 -16.47
N LYS A 444 -32.21 4.23 -16.66
CA LYS A 444 -30.83 4.55 -16.22
C LYS A 444 -30.77 5.08 -14.79
N LYS A 445 -29.83 4.52 -14.00
CA LYS A 445 -28.99 5.02 -12.88
C LYS A 445 -29.54 6.10 -11.93
N ASN A 446 -29.60 5.76 -10.64
CA ASN A 446 -29.45 6.70 -9.52
C ASN A 446 -28.18 7.56 -9.69
N GLN A 447 -28.33 8.82 -10.07
CA GLN A 447 -27.26 9.83 -10.11
C GLN A 447 -27.57 10.96 -9.12
N ILE A 448 -28.03 10.60 -7.93
CA ILE A 448 -28.53 11.56 -6.96
C ILE A 448 -27.47 12.59 -6.55
N ASP A 449 -26.22 12.18 -6.45
CA ASP A 449 -25.07 13.03 -6.25
C ASP A 449 -24.93 14.06 -7.39
N TYR A 450 -24.98 13.62 -8.65
CA TYR A 450 -24.90 14.51 -9.82
C TYR A 450 -26.07 15.50 -9.88
N ILE A 451 -27.29 15.01 -9.62
CA ILE A 451 -28.49 15.83 -9.59
C ILE A 451 -28.37 16.88 -8.49
N THR A 452 -27.94 16.48 -7.29
CA THR A 452 -27.77 17.37 -6.14
C THR A 452 -26.70 18.42 -6.42
N ILE A 453 -25.53 18.02 -6.93
CA ILE A 453 -24.42 18.92 -7.25
C ILE A 453 -24.80 19.92 -8.33
N ASN A 454 -25.38 19.46 -9.44
CA ASN A 454 -25.77 20.36 -10.52
C ASN A 454 -26.82 21.37 -10.06
N SER A 455 -27.80 20.89 -9.30
CA SER A 455 -28.86 21.77 -8.82
C SER A 455 -28.33 22.78 -7.81
N TYR A 456 -27.39 22.37 -6.95
CA TYR A 456 -26.67 23.26 -6.06
C TYR A 456 -25.81 24.29 -6.82
N LYS A 457 -25.04 23.88 -7.83
CA LYS A 457 -24.25 24.78 -8.69
C LYS A 457 -25.14 25.78 -9.44
N ASN A 458 -26.31 25.35 -9.91
CA ASN A 458 -27.29 26.22 -10.56
C ASN A 458 -27.86 27.25 -9.57
N LYS A 459 -28.14 26.84 -8.33
CA LYS A 459 -28.55 27.76 -7.25
C LYS A 459 -27.47 28.81 -6.98
N LEU A 460 -26.23 28.41 -6.77
CA LEU A 460 -25.11 29.35 -6.57
C LEU A 460 -24.98 30.34 -7.73
N SER A 461 -25.08 29.84 -8.97
CA SER A 461 -24.99 30.67 -10.16
C SER A 461 -26.10 31.73 -10.24
N ALA A 462 -27.32 31.40 -9.79
CA ALA A 462 -28.42 32.35 -9.70
C ALA A 462 -28.13 33.49 -8.70
N ASP A 463 -27.35 33.20 -7.66
CA ASP A 463 -26.93 34.18 -6.63
C ASP A 463 -25.60 34.89 -6.97
N SER A 464 -25.12 34.79 -8.22
CA SER A 464 -23.81 35.31 -8.66
C SER A 464 -22.62 34.77 -7.86
N LYS A 465 -22.78 33.63 -7.18
CA LYS A 465 -21.71 32.88 -6.52
C LYS A 465 -21.25 31.76 -7.45
N LYS A 466 -20.01 31.34 -7.32
CA LYS A 466 -19.48 30.18 -8.05
C LYS A 466 -18.67 29.30 -7.12
N TYR A 467 -18.77 27.99 -7.35
CA TYR A 467 -17.89 26.98 -6.75
C TYR A 467 -17.33 26.15 -7.89
N ASP A 468 -16.20 26.64 -8.40
CA ASP A 468 -15.56 26.12 -9.61
C ASP A 468 -14.32 25.24 -9.27
N SER A 469 -13.93 25.15 -8.00
CA SER A 469 -12.74 24.43 -7.52
C SER A 469 -13.04 23.60 -6.26
N GLY A 470 -12.43 22.42 -6.14
CA GLY A 470 -12.55 21.55 -4.96
C GLY A 470 -13.72 20.54 -5.00
N GLY A 471 -13.79 19.71 -3.95
CA GLY A 471 -14.80 18.66 -3.81
C GLY A 471 -16.08 19.11 -3.11
N ILE A 472 -17.14 18.30 -3.19
CA ILE A 472 -18.42 18.53 -2.49
C ILE A 472 -18.74 17.33 -1.60
N ILE A 473 -18.99 17.60 -0.32
CA ILE A 473 -19.52 16.62 0.63
C ILE A 473 -21.02 16.88 0.78
N ILE A 474 -21.84 15.88 0.55
CA ILE A 474 -23.30 15.96 0.62
C ILE A 474 -23.77 15.18 1.85
N LEU A 475 -24.28 15.88 2.84
CA LEU A 475 -24.91 15.28 4.02
C LEU A 475 -26.39 15.05 3.74
N SER A 476 -26.82 13.79 3.72
CA SER A 476 -28.20 13.43 3.44
C SER A 476 -29.03 13.30 4.71
N ASP A 477 -30.28 13.75 4.70
CA ASP A 477 -31.27 13.44 5.74
C ASP A 477 -31.94 12.07 5.54
N LEU A 478 -31.51 11.30 4.52
CA LEU A 478 -31.92 9.93 4.28
C LEU A 478 -31.02 8.94 5.01
N GLU A 479 -31.63 7.99 5.68
CA GLU A 479 -30.97 6.79 6.20
C GLU A 479 -30.69 5.83 5.05
N CYS A 480 -29.55 5.13 5.10
CA CYS A 480 -29.32 4.01 4.20
C CYS A 480 -30.17 2.82 4.64
N THR A 481 -30.87 2.17 3.71
CA THR A 481 -31.63 0.95 4.00
C THR A 481 -30.73 -0.30 4.02
N ASN A 482 -29.51 -0.21 3.45
CA ASN A 482 -28.42 -1.16 3.64
C ASN A 482 -27.53 -0.74 4.81
N SER A 483 -27.59 -1.48 5.91
CA SER A 483 -26.75 -1.26 7.09
C SER A 483 -25.24 -1.39 6.82
N ALA A 484 -24.84 -1.92 5.67
CA ALA A 484 -23.47 -2.07 5.22
C ALA A 484 -22.97 -0.88 4.37
N THR A 485 -23.82 0.09 4.04
CA THR A 485 -23.43 1.27 3.23
C THR A 485 -23.65 2.56 4.02
N ALA A 486 -22.57 3.15 4.50
CA ALA A 486 -22.60 4.38 5.30
C ALA A 486 -22.48 5.66 4.43
N ALA A 487 -21.77 5.56 3.31
CA ALA A 487 -21.56 6.62 2.35
C ALA A 487 -21.14 6.01 1.01
N TYR A 488 -21.02 6.84 -0.02
CA TYR A 488 -20.27 6.46 -1.21
C TYR A 488 -19.64 7.70 -1.88
N SER A 489 -18.54 7.44 -2.55
CA SER A 489 -17.82 8.37 -3.41
C SER A 489 -17.66 7.80 -4.82
N ARG A 490 -17.27 8.63 -5.78
CA ARG A 490 -16.92 8.17 -7.13
C ARG A 490 -15.44 8.36 -7.39
N ILE A 491 -14.79 7.29 -7.85
CA ILE A 491 -13.41 7.29 -8.36
C ILE A 491 -13.39 7.69 -9.85
N SER A 492 -14.54 7.58 -10.54
CA SER A 492 -14.68 7.86 -11.96
C SER A 492 -16.02 8.54 -12.29
N PRO A 493 -16.01 9.62 -13.09
CA PRO A 493 -14.84 10.29 -13.66
C PRO A 493 -14.09 11.20 -12.69
N LEU A 494 -12.84 11.56 -13.01
CA LEU A 494 -11.96 12.36 -12.15
C LEU A 494 -12.53 13.73 -11.78
N ASP A 495 -13.38 14.32 -12.63
CA ASP A 495 -14.00 15.62 -12.35
C ASP A 495 -15.22 15.53 -11.39
N HIS A 496 -15.44 14.37 -10.75
CA HIS A 496 -16.51 14.12 -9.79
C HIS A 496 -15.99 13.82 -8.38
N TYR A 497 -15.36 14.82 -7.78
CA TYR A 497 -14.99 14.81 -6.35
C TYR A 497 -16.22 15.05 -5.46
N ALA A 498 -17.10 14.06 -5.40
CA ALA A 498 -18.31 14.09 -4.60
C ALA A 498 -18.38 12.92 -3.63
N LEU A 499 -18.76 13.24 -2.40
CA LEU A 499 -19.02 12.28 -1.33
C LEU A 499 -20.46 12.45 -0.87
N LEU A 500 -21.29 11.41 -0.99
CA LEU A 500 -22.62 11.38 -0.35
C LEU A 500 -22.54 10.59 0.95
N VAL A 501 -22.95 11.19 2.06
CA VAL A 501 -23.00 10.55 3.39
C VAL A 501 -24.46 10.44 3.85
N PHE A 502 -24.86 9.23 4.25
CA PHE A 502 -26.21 8.97 4.75
C PHE A 502 -26.39 9.46 6.20
N ALA A 503 -27.64 9.68 6.59
CA ALA A 503 -28.02 10.34 7.86
C ALA A 503 -27.49 9.63 9.10
N ASP A 504 -27.35 8.31 9.02
CA ASP A 504 -26.85 7.41 10.06
C ASP A 504 -25.32 7.45 10.20
N ALA A 505 -24.60 7.89 9.17
CA ALA A 505 -23.14 7.91 9.14
C ALA A 505 -22.51 9.31 9.21
N ILE A 506 -23.30 10.37 9.36
CA ILE A 506 -22.78 11.77 9.38
C ILE A 506 -21.70 11.96 10.45
N GLU A 507 -21.79 11.26 11.57
CA GLU A 507 -20.86 11.36 12.70
C GLU A 507 -19.71 10.34 12.63
N SER A 508 -19.70 9.46 11.62
CA SER A 508 -18.70 8.40 11.43
C SER A 508 -17.42 8.95 10.80
N LYS A 509 -16.38 9.18 11.60
CA LYS A 509 -15.11 9.78 11.12
C LYS A 509 -14.43 8.94 10.06
N SER A 510 -14.40 7.64 10.30
CA SER A 510 -13.76 6.67 9.43
C SER A 510 -14.46 6.53 8.08
N THR A 511 -15.78 6.74 8.01
CA THR A 511 -16.52 6.77 6.74
C THR A 511 -16.02 7.89 5.83
N TYR A 512 -15.79 9.10 6.35
CA TYR A 512 -15.20 10.18 5.53
C TYR A 512 -13.80 9.82 5.07
N ALA A 513 -12.96 9.29 5.97
CA ALA A 513 -11.59 8.90 5.62
C ALA A 513 -11.52 7.82 4.54
N HIS A 514 -12.40 6.83 4.62
CA HIS A 514 -12.51 5.74 3.64
C HIS A 514 -12.92 6.27 2.27
N GLU A 515 -14.01 7.04 2.21
CA GLU A 515 -14.53 7.56 0.95
C GLU A 515 -13.63 8.64 0.33
N LEU A 516 -12.98 9.47 1.15
CA LEU A 516 -11.96 10.38 0.65
C LEU A 516 -10.72 9.62 0.15
N GLY A 517 -10.40 8.46 0.73
CA GLY A 517 -9.40 7.54 0.20
C GLY A 517 -9.74 7.08 -1.22
N HIS A 518 -10.97 6.65 -1.45
CA HIS A 518 -11.47 6.32 -2.80
C HIS A 518 -11.39 7.50 -3.77
N MET A 519 -11.77 8.70 -3.32
CA MET A 519 -11.65 9.93 -4.12
C MET A 519 -10.20 10.27 -4.49
N LEU A 520 -9.22 9.77 -3.73
CA LEU A 520 -7.78 9.93 -3.96
C LEU A 520 -7.16 8.67 -4.61
N GLY A 521 -7.99 7.86 -5.28
CA GLY A 521 -7.55 6.73 -6.10
C GLY A 521 -7.31 5.42 -5.35
N LEU A 522 -7.64 5.32 -4.06
CA LEU A 522 -7.50 4.07 -3.34
C LEU A 522 -8.61 3.07 -3.69
N GLU A 523 -8.22 1.84 -3.97
CA GLU A 523 -9.12 0.68 -4.01
C GLU A 523 -9.11 -0.04 -2.65
N HIS A 524 -10.07 -0.95 -2.46
CA HIS A 524 -10.09 -1.81 -1.26
C HIS A 524 -8.85 -2.72 -1.19
N THR A 525 -8.46 -3.06 0.04
CA THR A 525 -7.32 -3.94 0.32
C THR A 525 -7.69 -5.41 0.40
N PHE A 526 -8.88 -5.80 -0.03
CA PHE A 526 -9.32 -7.20 -0.12
C PHE A 526 -9.74 -7.49 -1.56
N CYS A 527 -9.56 -8.74 -1.99
CA CYS A 527 -9.91 -9.15 -3.33
C CYS A 527 -11.34 -9.67 -3.33
N ASP A 528 -12.24 -9.00 -4.05
CA ASP A 528 -13.61 -9.47 -4.23
C ASP A 528 -13.84 -9.96 -5.66
N GLU A 529 -15.03 -10.56 -5.90
CA GLU A 529 -15.39 -11.05 -7.24
C GLU A 529 -15.35 -9.95 -8.30
N ASP A 530 -15.57 -8.68 -7.92
CA ASP A 530 -15.52 -7.55 -8.85
C ASP A 530 -14.06 -7.28 -9.28
N VAL A 531 -13.10 -7.31 -8.35
CA VAL A 531 -11.67 -7.18 -8.66
C VAL A 531 -11.16 -8.32 -9.56
N LEU A 532 -11.52 -9.58 -9.26
CA LEU A 532 -11.14 -10.72 -10.10
C LEU A 532 -11.89 -10.73 -11.44
N GLY A 533 -13.15 -10.31 -11.44
CA GLY A 533 -14.03 -10.19 -12.60
C GLY A 533 -13.54 -9.14 -13.59
N LYS A 534 -13.06 -7.98 -13.11
CA LYS A 534 -12.50 -6.90 -13.95
C LYS A 534 -11.48 -7.41 -14.96
N ARG A 535 -10.57 -8.33 -14.58
CA ARG A 535 -9.59 -8.89 -15.53
C ARG A 535 -10.26 -9.73 -16.62
N LYS A 536 -11.18 -10.60 -16.23
CA LYS A 536 -11.91 -11.47 -17.15
C LYS A 536 -12.77 -10.65 -18.12
N GLU A 537 -13.36 -9.57 -17.63
CA GLU A 537 -14.07 -8.59 -18.47
C GLU A 537 -13.12 -7.93 -19.47
N ILE A 538 -11.92 -7.50 -19.05
CA ILE A 538 -10.89 -6.94 -19.94
C ILE A 538 -10.50 -7.95 -21.03
N GLU A 539 -10.19 -9.19 -20.64
CA GLU A 539 -9.75 -10.24 -21.56
C GLU A 539 -10.86 -10.62 -22.55
N ASN A 540 -12.06 -10.92 -22.05
CA ASN A 540 -13.22 -11.20 -22.90
C ASN A 540 -13.52 -10.04 -23.84
N TYR A 541 -13.42 -8.81 -23.36
CA TYR A 541 -13.71 -7.64 -24.16
C TYR A 541 -12.67 -7.42 -25.28
N ILE A 542 -11.37 -7.56 -24.97
CA ILE A 542 -10.29 -7.48 -25.97
C ILE A 542 -10.49 -8.56 -27.05
N THR A 543 -10.69 -9.81 -26.65
CA THR A 543 -10.79 -10.93 -27.57
C THR A 543 -12.12 -10.94 -28.34
N GLU A 544 -13.25 -10.73 -27.69
CA GLU A 544 -14.57 -10.87 -28.34
C GLU A 544 -15.03 -9.62 -29.07
N THR A 545 -14.61 -8.43 -28.62
CA THR A 545 -15.07 -7.15 -29.18
C THR A 545 -14.03 -6.54 -30.12
N ILE A 546 -12.79 -6.34 -29.67
CA ILE A 546 -11.77 -5.66 -30.50
C ILE A 546 -11.37 -6.52 -31.71
N GLU A 547 -11.06 -7.81 -31.51
CA GLU A 547 -10.65 -8.68 -32.62
C GLU A 547 -11.77 -8.86 -33.65
N LYS A 548 -13.02 -9.04 -33.18
CA LYS A 548 -14.20 -9.16 -34.02
C LYS A 548 -14.48 -7.87 -34.80
N LEU A 549 -14.36 -6.70 -34.17
CA LEU A 549 -14.51 -5.41 -34.84
C LEU A 549 -13.40 -5.19 -35.88
N ASN A 550 -12.15 -5.55 -35.57
CA ASN A 550 -11.04 -5.48 -36.53
C ASN A 550 -11.24 -6.40 -37.74
N LEU A 551 -11.81 -7.59 -37.53
CA LEU A 551 -12.21 -8.49 -38.62
C LEU A 551 -13.30 -7.86 -39.49
N GLN A 552 -14.33 -7.26 -38.88
CA GLN A 552 -15.40 -6.57 -39.60
C GLN A 552 -14.88 -5.37 -40.40
N ILE A 553 -13.92 -4.60 -39.87
CA ILE A 553 -13.23 -3.53 -40.61
C ILE A 553 -12.60 -4.09 -41.89
N LYS A 554 -11.77 -5.13 -41.76
CA LYS A 554 -11.05 -5.71 -42.91
C LYS A 554 -12.03 -6.22 -43.97
N GLU A 555 -13.13 -6.85 -43.55
CA GLU A 555 -14.16 -7.30 -44.49
C GLU A 555 -14.85 -6.15 -45.24
N GLU A 556 -15.15 -5.05 -44.55
CA GLU A 556 -15.77 -3.87 -45.16
C GLU A 556 -14.79 -3.10 -46.05
N GLU A 557 -13.52 -2.97 -45.66
CA GLU A 557 -12.46 -2.41 -46.51
C GLU A 557 -12.37 -3.18 -47.84
N ILE A 558 -12.38 -4.52 -47.78
CA ILE A 558 -12.35 -5.39 -48.96
C ILE A 558 -13.62 -5.23 -49.81
N LYS A 559 -14.81 -5.18 -49.20
CA LYS A 559 -16.08 -4.98 -49.93
C LYS A 559 -16.20 -3.61 -50.60
N ASN A 560 -15.53 -2.60 -50.03
CA ASN A 560 -15.53 -1.22 -50.51
C ASN A 560 -14.35 -0.89 -51.44
N GLN A 561 -13.42 -1.83 -51.68
CA GLN A 561 -12.44 -1.69 -52.76
C GLN A 561 -13.17 -1.61 -54.12
N ILE A 562 -12.99 -0.47 -54.77
CA ILE A 562 -13.66 -0.10 -56.01
C ILE A 562 -13.07 -0.93 -57.15
N SER A 563 -13.91 -1.73 -57.81
CA SER A 563 -13.60 -2.28 -59.13
C SER A 563 -13.57 -1.14 -60.15
N GLU A 564 -12.44 -0.94 -60.84
CA GLU A 564 -12.25 0.08 -61.90
C GLU A 564 -13.15 -0.10 -63.13
N ILE A 565 -13.94 -1.18 -63.20
CA ILE A 565 -14.60 -1.61 -64.43
C ILE A 565 -16.04 -1.05 -64.55
N ASN A 566 -16.63 -0.51 -63.47
CA ASN A 566 -17.99 0.07 -63.50
C ASN A 566 -18.12 1.37 -62.67
N LYS A 567 -18.57 2.47 -63.30
CA LYS A 567 -18.96 3.72 -62.60
C LYS A 567 -20.30 3.55 -61.86
N SER A 568 -20.35 2.64 -60.89
CA SER A 568 -21.47 2.53 -59.95
C SER A 568 -21.03 3.13 -58.61
N PRO A 569 -21.55 4.29 -58.18
CA PRO A 569 -21.38 4.70 -56.80
C PRO A 569 -22.15 3.70 -55.92
N LYS A 570 -21.44 2.80 -55.24
CA LYS A 570 -22.02 2.12 -54.09
C LYS A 570 -22.00 3.13 -52.92
N PRO A 571 -23.15 3.55 -52.38
CA PRO A 571 -23.17 4.16 -51.07
C PRO A 571 -22.73 3.12 -50.05
N LEU A 572 -21.91 3.54 -49.10
CA LEU A 572 -21.59 2.74 -47.93
C LEU A 572 -22.91 2.38 -47.23
N LYS A 573 -23.20 1.08 -47.14
CA LYS A 573 -24.41 0.56 -46.49
C LYS A 573 -24.43 1.03 -45.03
N ASP A 574 -25.48 1.75 -44.69
CA ASP A 574 -26.03 1.98 -43.36
C ASP A 574 -25.01 2.12 -42.20
N GLN A 575 -24.30 3.26 -42.17
CA GLN A 575 -23.71 3.79 -40.93
C GLN A 575 -24.76 3.92 -39.80
N LYS A 576 -26.05 3.95 -40.14
CA LYS A 576 -27.17 4.13 -39.22
C LYS A 576 -27.36 2.98 -38.23
N LYS A 577 -27.13 1.72 -38.64
CA LYS A 577 -27.26 0.55 -37.75
C LYS A 577 -26.17 0.54 -36.68
N LEU A 578 -24.93 0.83 -37.08
CA LEU A 578 -23.78 0.91 -36.19
C LEU A 578 -23.77 2.18 -35.35
N ILE A 579 -24.17 3.33 -35.89
CA ILE A 579 -24.49 4.51 -35.09
C ILE A 579 -25.55 4.11 -34.05
N THR A 580 -26.59 3.33 -34.36
CA THR A 580 -27.57 2.92 -33.34
C THR A 580 -27.00 1.99 -32.27
N GLU A 581 -26.03 1.11 -32.57
CA GLU A 581 -25.27 0.33 -31.57
C GLU A 581 -24.30 1.21 -30.76
N PHE A 582 -23.62 2.15 -31.42
CA PHE A 582 -22.72 3.17 -30.85
C PHE A 582 -23.47 4.28 -30.10
N LYS A 583 -24.77 4.44 -30.36
CA LYS A 583 -25.72 5.36 -29.72
C LYS A 583 -26.53 4.66 -28.63
N GLY A 584 -26.71 3.35 -28.72
CA GLY A 584 -27.02 2.51 -27.55
C GLY A 584 -25.97 2.73 -26.46
N THR A 585 -24.71 2.94 -26.87
CA THR A 585 -23.57 3.35 -26.05
C THR A 585 -23.23 4.85 -26.09
N GLU A 586 -24.01 5.75 -26.73
CA GLU A 586 -23.83 7.24 -26.73
C GLU A 586 -23.79 7.80 -25.31
N LYS A 587 -24.31 7.00 -24.39
CA LYS A 587 -24.43 7.24 -22.97
C LYS A 587 -23.15 6.91 -22.17
N GLU A 588 -22.10 6.40 -22.82
CA GLU A 588 -20.89 5.86 -22.17
C GLU A 588 -19.55 6.29 -22.77
N ILE A 589 -19.46 6.79 -24.01
CA ILE A 589 -18.21 7.37 -24.53
C ILE A 589 -18.06 8.78 -23.95
N LYS A 590 -17.70 8.84 -22.68
CA LYS A 590 -17.52 10.10 -21.95
C LYS A 590 -16.11 10.66 -22.12
N TYR A 591 -15.16 9.89 -22.67
CA TYR A 591 -13.74 10.22 -22.59
C TYR A 591 -12.97 9.75 -23.82
N VAL A 592 -12.49 10.68 -24.64
CA VAL A 592 -11.53 10.41 -25.72
C VAL A 592 -10.35 11.36 -25.62
N LYS A 593 -9.15 10.93 -26.03
CA LYS A 593 -8.00 11.83 -26.12
C LYS A 593 -8.27 12.87 -27.21
N LYS A 594 -8.14 14.16 -26.86
CA LYS A 594 -8.32 15.28 -27.80
C LYS A 594 -7.56 15.06 -29.12
N ARG A 595 -6.29 14.64 -29.03
CA ARG A 595 -5.44 14.39 -30.19
C ARG A 595 -6.04 13.34 -31.13
N THR A 596 -6.40 12.18 -30.61
CA THR A 596 -7.02 11.10 -31.39
C THR A 596 -8.28 11.58 -32.07
N PHE A 597 -9.12 12.33 -31.35
CA PHE A 597 -10.35 12.87 -31.91
C PHE A 597 -10.08 13.85 -33.07
N ILE A 598 -9.12 14.76 -32.91
CA ILE A 598 -8.73 15.69 -33.99
C ILE A 598 -8.21 14.92 -35.21
N GLU A 599 -7.34 13.93 -35.00
CA GLU A 599 -6.80 13.09 -36.08
C GLU A 599 -7.94 12.40 -36.86
N THR A 600 -8.92 11.83 -36.16
CA THR A 600 -10.08 11.18 -36.79
C THR A 600 -11.00 12.15 -37.51
N ILE A 601 -11.22 13.35 -36.98
CA ILE A 601 -11.99 14.40 -37.67
C ILE A 601 -11.29 14.81 -38.96
N ASP A 602 -9.98 15.02 -38.90
CA ASP A 602 -9.20 15.44 -40.07
C ASP A 602 -9.21 14.37 -41.15
N HIS A 603 -9.05 13.11 -40.77
CA HIS A 603 -9.13 11.97 -41.68
C HIS A 603 -10.51 11.86 -42.34
N SER A 604 -11.58 11.89 -41.55
CA SER A 604 -12.96 11.91 -42.05
C SER A 604 -13.23 13.10 -43.00
N ASN A 605 -12.70 14.28 -42.68
CA ASN A 605 -12.84 15.47 -43.52
C ASN A 605 -12.12 15.37 -44.86
N VAL A 606 -10.96 14.70 -44.91
CA VAL A 606 -10.27 14.38 -46.17
C VAL A 606 -11.17 13.50 -47.05
N TYR A 607 -11.74 12.45 -46.48
CA TYR A 607 -12.68 11.58 -47.20
C TYR A 607 -13.90 12.34 -47.73
N TYR A 608 -14.59 13.13 -46.88
CA TYR A 608 -15.74 13.90 -47.33
C TYR A 608 -15.38 14.89 -48.44
N SER A 609 -14.17 15.46 -48.42
CA SER A 609 -13.69 16.34 -49.49
C SER A 609 -13.55 15.61 -50.83
N ILE A 610 -13.05 14.36 -50.82
CA ILE A 610 -12.94 13.51 -52.01
C ILE A 610 -14.34 13.19 -52.56
N ILE A 611 -15.29 12.83 -51.70
CA ILE A 611 -16.66 12.50 -52.09
C ILE A 611 -17.41 13.71 -52.65
N ILE A 612 -17.29 14.89 -52.01
CA ILE A 612 -17.86 16.14 -52.50
C ILE A 612 -17.34 16.45 -53.90
N LYS A 613 -16.01 16.32 -54.11
CA LYS A 613 -15.39 16.51 -55.42
C LYS A 613 -15.95 15.54 -56.45
N LYS A 614 -16.01 14.24 -56.12
CA LYS A 614 -16.57 13.19 -56.99
C LYS A 614 -17.99 13.50 -57.45
N TYR A 615 -18.89 13.87 -56.52
CA TYR A 615 -20.27 14.19 -56.89
C TYR A 615 -20.37 15.52 -57.66
N LYS A 616 -19.53 16.51 -57.34
CA LYS A 616 -19.43 17.75 -58.14
C LYS A 616 -19.01 17.45 -59.58
N ASP A 617 -18.05 16.55 -59.78
CA ASP A 617 -17.60 16.13 -61.11
C ASP A 617 -18.71 15.40 -61.86
N TYR A 618 -19.49 14.53 -61.19
CA TYR A 618 -20.66 13.87 -61.78
C TYR A 618 -21.79 14.82 -62.16
N ILE A 619 -22.05 15.84 -61.34
CA ILE A 619 -23.06 16.88 -61.64
C ILE A 619 -22.63 17.70 -62.86
N ASN A 620 -21.34 17.99 -62.98
CA ASN A 620 -20.78 18.80 -64.07
C ASN A 620 -20.51 17.99 -65.35
N ASP A 621 -20.66 16.66 -65.32
CA ASP A 621 -20.43 15.80 -66.49
C ASP A 621 -21.47 16.07 -67.58
N LYS A 622 -21.00 16.62 -68.70
CA LYS A 622 -21.82 16.93 -69.87
C LYS A 622 -22.16 15.68 -70.69
N THR A 623 -21.48 14.56 -70.48
CA THR A 623 -21.72 13.30 -71.18
C THR A 623 -23.12 12.78 -70.91
N ASN A 624 -23.81 12.30 -71.96
CA ASN A 624 -25.12 11.64 -71.85
C ASN A 624 -24.93 10.13 -71.99
N TYR A 625 -25.22 9.39 -70.93
CA TYR A 625 -25.22 7.93 -70.94
C TYR A 625 -26.63 7.40 -71.21
N SER A 626 -26.72 6.22 -71.82
CA SER A 626 -28.00 5.53 -72.08
C SER A 626 -28.76 5.18 -70.79
N SER A 627 -28.04 5.09 -69.67
CA SER A 627 -28.61 5.06 -68.32
C SER A 627 -27.54 5.30 -67.25
N TYR A 628 -27.98 5.79 -66.10
CA TYR A 628 -27.17 5.91 -64.89
C TYR A 628 -27.64 4.85 -63.89
N ILE A 629 -26.73 4.27 -63.11
CA ILE A 629 -27.08 3.25 -62.10
C ILE A 629 -26.75 3.79 -60.71
N TRP A 630 -27.70 3.69 -59.78
CA TRP A 630 -27.54 4.05 -58.37
C TRP A 630 -28.22 3.00 -57.50
N ASP A 631 -27.51 2.31 -56.62
CA ASP A 631 -28.09 1.24 -55.77
C ASP A 631 -28.89 0.18 -56.55
N SER A 632 -28.41 -0.20 -57.73
CA SER A 632 -29.10 -1.10 -58.68
C SER A 632 -30.35 -0.50 -59.35
N GLU A 633 -30.73 0.75 -59.03
CA GLU A 633 -31.79 1.50 -59.71
C GLU A 633 -31.26 2.13 -61.00
N LYS A 634 -32.03 2.00 -62.09
CA LYS A 634 -31.73 2.63 -63.37
C LYS A 634 -32.36 4.03 -63.41
N LEU A 635 -31.52 5.05 -63.46
CA LEU A 635 -31.92 6.46 -63.42
C LEU A 635 -31.71 7.15 -64.77
N ASN A 636 -32.55 8.13 -65.06
CA ASN A 636 -32.25 9.12 -66.09
C ASN A 636 -31.25 10.18 -65.56
N LYS A 637 -30.70 11.00 -66.47
CA LYS A 637 -29.67 12.00 -66.11
C LYS A 637 -30.12 12.98 -65.03
N GLN A 638 -31.35 13.50 -65.11
CA GLN A 638 -31.86 14.45 -64.12
C GLN A 638 -32.03 13.81 -62.74
N GLN A 639 -32.57 12.58 -62.69
CA GLN A 639 -32.70 11.81 -61.45
C GLN A 639 -31.33 11.52 -60.82
N PHE A 640 -30.35 11.14 -61.64
CA PHE A 640 -28.98 10.91 -61.20
C PHE A 640 -28.33 12.19 -60.65
N ILE A 641 -28.42 13.31 -61.37
CA ILE A 641 -27.90 14.61 -60.91
C ILE A 641 -28.56 15.02 -59.58
N ARG A 642 -29.87 14.81 -59.43
CA ARG A 642 -30.57 15.09 -58.16
C ARG A 642 -30.02 14.25 -57.02
N LYS A 643 -29.80 12.95 -57.22
CA LYS A 643 -29.19 12.06 -56.21
C LYS A 643 -27.76 12.50 -55.87
N CYS A 644 -26.93 12.83 -56.86
CA CYS A 644 -25.58 13.35 -56.64
C CYS A 644 -25.59 14.67 -55.86
N THR A 645 -26.55 15.56 -56.14
CA THR A 645 -26.68 16.85 -55.45
C THR A 645 -27.01 16.64 -53.97
N VAL A 646 -27.99 15.78 -53.67
CA VAL A 646 -28.35 15.43 -52.28
C VAL A 646 -27.16 14.84 -51.52
N GLU A 647 -26.43 13.87 -52.11
CA GLU A 647 -25.27 13.30 -51.44
C GLU A 647 -24.12 14.31 -51.29
N LYS A 648 -23.89 15.19 -52.28
CA LYS A 648 -22.89 16.26 -52.16
C LYS A 648 -23.21 17.18 -50.97
N GLU A 649 -24.44 17.69 -50.88
CA GLU A 649 -24.89 18.60 -49.81
C GLU A 649 -24.83 17.94 -48.43
N LYS A 650 -25.18 16.64 -48.35
CA LYS A 650 -25.04 15.84 -47.13
C LYS A 650 -23.59 15.73 -46.67
N ASN A 651 -22.65 15.44 -47.57
CA ASN A 651 -21.23 15.37 -47.23
C ASN A 651 -20.63 16.75 -46.89
N GLU A 652 -21.10 17.83 -47.55
CA GLU A 652 -20.76 19.21 -47.17
C GLU A 652 -21.22 19.52 -45.74
N THR A 653 -22.43 19.10 -45.38
CA THR A 653 -22.98 19.23 -44.02
C THR A 653 -22.12 18.48 -43.00
N TYR A 654 -21.76 17.22 -43.28
CA TYR A 654 -20.93 16.41 -42.39
C TYR A 654 -19.57 17.05 -42.12
N LYS A 655 -18.89 17.49 -43.18
CA LYS A 655 -17.61 18.20 -43.07
C LYS A 655 -17.73 19.51 -42.28
N ASN A 656 -18.79 20.28 -42.49
CA ASN A 656 -19.01 21.53 -41.77
C ASN A 656 -19.26 21.31 -40.27
N VAL A 657 -20.05 20.29 -39.93
CA VAL A 657 -20.28 19.90 -38.52
C VAL A 657 -18.99 19.43 -37.87
N ASN A 658 -18.17 18.64 -38.57
CA ASN A 658 -16.84 18.24 -38.09
C ASN A 658 -15.89 19.42 -37.85
N ASN A 659 -15.88 20.41 -38.74
CA ASN A 659 -15.07 21.62 -38.55
C ASN A 659 -15.52 22.40 -37.32
N ALA A 660 -16.84 22.54 -37.11
CA ALA A 660 -17.38 23.16 -35.90
C ALA A 660 -17.04 22.38 -34.63
N ALA A 661 -17.10 21.04 -34.70
CA ALA A 661 -16.66 20.16 -33.63
C ALA A 661 -15.18 20.38 -33.29
N LYS A 662 -14.31 20.43 -34.30
CA LYS A 662 -12.87 20.69 -34.12
C LYS A 662 -12.59 22.03 -33.44
N VAL A 663 -13.27 23.10 -33.86
CA VAL A 663 -13.16 24.42 -33.20
C VAL A 663 -13.59 24.35 -31.73
N ASN A 664 -14.63 23.57 -31.42
CA ASN A 664 -15.02 23.36 -30.02
C ASN A 664 -14.03 22.49 -29.25
N LEU A 665 -13.38 21.50 -29.88
CA LEU A 665 -12.33 20.67 -29.28
C LEU A 665 -11.09 21.47 -28.90
N GLU A 666 -10.76 22.52 -29.65
CA GLU A 666 -9.60 23.38 -29.37
C GLU A 666 -9.69 24.11 -28.02
N LYS A 667 -10.91 24.28 -27.48
CA LYS A 667 -11.15 24.88 -26.16
C LYS A 667 -10.69 24.00 -24.99
N TYR A 668 -10.42 22.72 -25.24
CA TYR A 668 -9.98 21.78 -24.22
C TYR A 668 -8.43 21.68 -24.19
N PRO A 669 -7.81 21.41 -23.03
CA PRO A 669 -6.37 21.16 -22.93
C PRO A 669 -5.94 19.98 -23.80
N ASN A 670 -4.68 19.99 -24.24
CA ASN A 670 -4.09 18.82 -24.89
C ASN A 670 -3.94 17.67 -23.87
N ASP A 671 -4.06 16.44 -24.34
CA ASP A 671 -3.88 15.19 -23.57
C ASP A 671 -4.89 14.89 -22.45
N LYS A 672 -5.82 15.80 -22.14
CA LYS A 672 -6.98 15.48 -21.30
C LYS A 672 -8.04 14.70 -22.08
N LEU A 673 -8.74 13.84 -21.35
CA LEU A 673 -9.95 13.22 -21.84
C LEU A 673 -11.11 14.17 -21.75
N ILE A 674 -12.00 14.07 -22.73
CA ILE A 674 -13.09 15.03 -22.88
C ILE A 674 -14.42 14.32 -23.03
N ASP A 675 -15.41 14.80 -22.27
CA ASP A 675 -16.84 14.53 -22.50
C ASP A 675 -17.33 15.49 -23.59
N PHE A 676 -17.13 15.07 -24.84
CA PHE A 676 -17.36 15.94 -25.98
C PHE A 676 -18.80 15.85 -26.49
N LYS A 677 -19.58 16.91 -26.26
CA LYS A 677 -21.02 16.96 -26.55
C LYS A 677 -21.40 17.56 -27.91
N SER A 678 -20.44 18.09 -28.67
CA SER A 678 -20.80 18.66 -29.99
C SER A 678 -21.07 17.54 -30.98
N PRO A 679 -22.00 17.74 -31.94
CA PRO A 679 -22.24 16.76 -33.00
C PRO A 679 -21.00 16.61 -33.90
N PHE A 680 -20.79 15.41 -34.42
CA PHE A 680 -19.72 15.06 -35.36
C PHE A 680 -20.16 13.91 -36.28
N TYR A 681 -19.46 13.75 -37.40
CA TYR A 681 -19.68 12.70 -38.38
C TYR A 681 -18.33 12.08 -38.75
N LEU A 682 -18.09 10.84 -38.33
CA LEU A 682 -16.82 10.16 -38.56
C LEU A 682 -16.98 8.97 -39.51
N LEU A 683 -15.88 8.58 -40.13
CA LEU A 683 -15.76 7.29 -40.81
C LEU A 683 -15.80 6.13 -39.82
N TYR A 684 -16.09 4.94 -40.33
CA TYR A 684 -16.18 3.74 -39.50
C TYR A 684 -14.85 3.43 -38.78
N GLU A 685 -13.74 3.41 -39.52
CA GLU A 685 -12.40 3.22 -38.97
C GLU A 685 -12.02 4.26 -37.91
N ASP A 686 -12.45 5.51 -38.11
CA ASP A 686 -12.21 6.64 -37.21
C ASP A 686 -13.00 6.50 -35.90
N VAL A 687 -14.27 6.10 -35.98
CA VAL A 687 -15.12 5.78 -34.82
C VAL A 687 -14.49 4.65 -33.99
N LEU A 688 -13.97 3.62 -34.64
CA LEU A 688 -13.33 2.50 -33.96
C LEU A 688 -12.00 2.87 -33.32
N LYS A 689 -11.23 3.76 -33.96
CA LYS A 689 -10.01 4.32 -33.35
C LYS A 689 -10.34 5.07 -32.06
N ILE A 690 -11.39 5.90 -32.05
CA ILE A 690 -11.87 6.59 -30.84
C ILE A 690 -12.30 5.58 -29.77
N TYR A 691 -13.07 4.57 -30.16
CA TYR A 691 -13.57 3.57 -29.24
C TYR A 691 -12.44 2.78 -28.60
N ASN A 692 -11.48 2.29 -29.40
CA ASN A 692 -10.28 1.61 -28.92
C ASN A 692 -9.48 2.48 -27.94
N ASP A 693 -9.34 3.79 -28.21
CA ASP A 693 -8.69 4.72 -27.27
C ASP A 693 -9.46 4.89 -25.96
N TYR A 694 -10.79 5.02 -26.02
CA TYR A 694 -11.65 5.07 -24.83
C TYR A 694 -11.51 3.81 -23.98
N LEU A 695 -11.48 2.64 -24.60
CA LEU A 695 -11.40 1.34 -23.91
C LEU A 695 -10.02 1.08 -23.35
N ASN A 696 -8.98 1.35 -24.15
CA ASN A 696 -7.61 1.34 -23.65
C ASN A 696 -7.52 2.27 -22.45
N TYR A 697 -8.09 3.47 -22.49
CA TYR A 697 -8.09 4.33 -21.32
C TYR A 697 -8.88 3.75 -20.14
N LYS A 698 -10.15 3.38 -20.34
CA LYS A 698 -11.04 2.92 -19.26
C LYS A 698 -10.47 1.67 -18.60
N LEU A 699 -10.14 0.67 -19.39
CA LEU A 699 -9.67 -0.63 -18.92
C LEU A 699 -8.25 -0.55 -18.37
N ILE A 700 -7.33 0.19 -19.01
CA ILE A 700 -5.98 0.37 -18.46
C ILE A 700 -6.05 1.16 -17.16
N LYS A 701 -6.91 2.19 -17.06
CA LYS A 701 -7.01 2.98 -15.83
C LYS A 701 -7.69 2.22 -14.70
N GLU A 702 -8.81 1.54 -14.97
CA GLU A 702 -9.48 0.69 -13.97
C GLU A 702 -8.57 -0.43 -13.49
N TRP A 703 -7.82 -1.06 -14.41
CA TRP A 703 -6.83 -2.07 -14.07
C TRP A 703 -5.60 -1.49 -13.37
N GLN A 704 -5.10 -0.33 -13.78
CA GLN A 704 -4.02 0.36 -13.08
C GLN A 704 -4.43 0.71 -11.66
N ASN A 705 -5.65 1.21 -11.44
CA ASN A 705 -6.16 1.51 -10.11
C ASN A 705 -6.27 0.24 -9.25
N ALA A 706 -6.79 -0.86 -9.80
CA ALA A 706 -6.79 -2.14 -9.09
C ALA A 706 -5.36 -2.58 -8.73
N THR A 707 -4.47 -2.63 -9.73
CA THR A 707 -3.10 -3.15 -9.58
C THR A 707 -2.15 -2.22 -8.83
N GLN A 708 -2.54 -0.98 -8.56
CA GLN A 708 -1.85 -0.08 -7.64
C GLN A 708 -1.86 -0.63 -6.22
N ASN A 709 -2.92 -1.35 -5.82
CA ASN A 709 -2.87 -2.24 -4.66
C ASN A 709 -2.19 -3.54 -5.06
N TYR A 710 -0.95 -3.71 -4.61
CA TYR A 710 -0.15 -4.89 -4.94
C TYR A 710 -0.35 -6.07 -3.97
N LEU A 711 -1.03 -5.84 -2.84
CA LEU A 711 -1.41 -6.86 -1.85
C LEU A 711 -2.90 -6.76 -1.54
N TYR A 712 -3.51 -7.92 -1.37
CA TYR A 712 -4.90 -8.06 -0.94
C TYR A 712 -4.96 -9.02 0.24
N PHE A 713 -5.59 -8.57 1.31
CA PHE A 713 -5.72 -9.26 2.57
C PHE A 713 -7.10 -9.92 2.68
N THR A 714 -7.21 -10.91 3.57
CA THR A 714 -8.49 -11.45 4.01
C THR A 714 -9.36 -10.31 4.55
N LYS A 715 -10.62 -10.22 4.10
CA LYS A 715 -11.58 -9.22 4.59
C LYS A 715 -11.72 -9.29 6.13
N LYS A 716 -11.78 -8.14 6.81
CA LYS A 716 -11.80 -8.03 8.28
C LYS A 716 -10.53 -8.52 8.98
N SER A 717 -9.41 -8.67 8.29
CA SER A 717 -8.16 -9.11 8.95
C SER A 717 -7.21 -7.96 9.28
N THR A 718 -7.56 -6.73 8.89
CA THR A 718 -6.66 -5.58 8.96
C THR A 718 -7.29 -4.40 9.68
N LEU A 719 -6.45 -3.50 10.20
CA LEU A 719 -6.84 -2.14 10.63
C LEU A 719 -6.58 -1.13 9.51
N ASN A 720 -6.56 -1.58 8.25
CA ASN A 720 -6.36 -0.69 7.11
C ASN A 720 -7.62 0.15 6.88
N MET A 721 -7.45 1.44 6.56
CA MET A 721 -8.54 2.36 6.26
C MET A 721 -9.42 1.88 5.09
N MET A 722 -8.89 1.07 4.17
CA MET A 722 -9.60 0.54 3.02
C MET A 722 -10.22 -0.85 3.28
N ASP A 723 -10.12 -1.41 4.50
CA ASP A 723 -10.87 -2.59 4.93
C ASP A 723 -12.17 -2.17 5.64
N TYR A 724 -13.13 -1.64 4.86
CA TYR A 724 -14.37 -1.03 5.37
C TYR A 724 -15.20 -1.96 6.28
N SER A 725 -15.00 -3.26 6.15
CA SER A 725 -15.74 -4.28 6.89
C SER A 725 -15.46 -4.29 8.40
N GLN A 726 -14.40 -3.59 8.83
CA GLN A 726 -14.04 -3.30 10.22
C GLN A 726 -14.56 -1.94 10.71
N ILE A 727 -15.04 -1.09 9.79
CA ILE A 727 -15.13 0.36 9.99
C ILE A 727 -16.48 0.79 10.54
N THR A 728 -17.58 0.15 10.14
CA THR A 728 -18.92 0.57 10.57
C THR A 728 -19.87 -0.60 10.86
N LEU A 729 -20.49 -0.56 12.04
CA LEU A 729 -21.82 -1.12 12.27
C LEU A 729 -22.77 0.06 12.51
N GLN A 730 -23.77 0.23 11.63
CA GLN A 730 -24.83 1.23 11.81
C GLN A 730 -24.29 2.68 11.91
N GLY A 731 -23.31 3.05 11.08
CA GLY A 731 -22.79 4.42 11.01
C GLY A 731 -21.99 4.88 12.23
N LYS A 732 -21.48 3.95 13.04
CA LYS A 732 -20.57 4.25 14.16
C LYS A 732 -19.18 3.68 13.89
N ASP A 733 -18.16 4.48 14.19
CA ASP A 733 -16.77 4.04 14.20
C ASP A 733 -16.61 2.88 15.20
N THR A 734 -16.36 1.67 14.71
CA THR A 734 -16.17 0.49 15.57
C THR A 734 -14.70 0.24 15.93
N VAL A 735 -13.78 0.93 15.25
CA VAL A 735 -12.34 0.70 15.35
C VAL A 735 -11.61 2.04 15.37
N GLU A 736 -10.82 2.26 16.42
CA GLU A 736 -9.87 3.38 16.48
C GLU A 736 -8.52 2.98 15.85
N GLY A 737 -7.78 3.96 15.32
CA GLY A 737 -6.40 3.75 14.87
C GLY A 737 -6.25 3.13 13.48
N LEU A 738 -7.16 3.44 12.56
CA LEU A 738 -7.09 3.02 11.15
C LEU A 738 -5.85 3.60 10.45
N LYS A 739 -5.21 2.77 9.62
CA LYS A 739 -3.91 3.07 9.01
C LYS A 739 -3.97 2.98 7.49
N TYR A 740 -3.13 3.76 6.80
CA TYR A 740 -2.81 3.52 5.40
C TYR A 740 -1.50 2.74 5.29
N LEU A 741 -1.34 1.99 4.20
CA LEU A 741 -0.05 1.44 3.77
C LEU A 741 0.76 2.54 3.06
N GLY A 742 2.07 2.41 3.03
CA GLY A 742 3.00 3.40 2.44
C GLY A 742 2.77 3.56 0.94
N HIS A 743 2.40 2.48 0.25
CA HIS A 743 2.00 2.57 -1.16
C HIS A 743 0.65 3.27 -1.35
N GLN A 744 -0.31 3.10 -0.42
CA GLN A 744 -1.58 3.84 -0.44
C GLN A 744 -1.34 5.33 -0.25
N ILE A 745 -0.48 5.71 0.70
CA ILE A 745 -0.04 7.11 0.88
C ILE A 745 0.56 7.64 -0.44
N THR A 746 1.40 6.84 -1.10
CA THR A 746 2.00 7.20 -2.39
C THR A 746 0.95 7.39 -3.50
N ILE A 747 -0.05 6.51 -3.59
CA ILE A 747 -1.15 6.62 -4.55
C ILE A 747 -1.92 7.91 -4.32
N MET A 748 -2.37 8.14 -3.08
CA MET A 748 -3.13 9.32 -2.72
C MET A 748 -2.38 10.60 -3.07
N ARG A 749 -1.08 10.68 -2.79
CA ARG A 749 -0.26 11.87 -3.08
C ARG A 749 -0.06 12.10 -4.57
N LYS A 750 0.04 11.05 -5.39
CA LYS A 750 0.15 11.16 -6.86
C LYS A 750 -1.15 11.57 -7.52
N ASP A 751 -2.29 11.12 -6.98
CA ASP A 751 -3.61 11.46 -7.53
C ASP A 751 -4.00 12.93 -7.28
N TYR A 752 -3.29 13.63 -6.38
CA TYR A 752 -3.44 15.08 -6.18
C TYR A 752 -3.28 15.90 -7.46
N GLU A 753 -2.46 15.44 -8.41
CA GLU A 753 -2.30 16.09 -9.72
C GLU A 753 -3.60 16.15 -10.53
N ASN A 754 -4.62 15.36 -10.15
CA ASN A 754 -5.96 15.41 -10.72
C ASN A 754 -6.91 16.37 -9.97
N TYR A 755 -6.53 16.84 -8.78
CA TYR A 755 -7.30 17.74 -7.92
C TYR A 755 -6.92 19.23 -8.09
N ASP A 756 -5.64 19.51 -8.41
CA ASP A 756 -5.11 20.82 -8.84
C ASP A 756 -5.40 21.10 -10.34
#